data_AF-A0A1I8GP85-F1
#
_entry.id   AF-A0A1I8GP85-F1
#
_cell.length_a   1.000
_cell.length_b   1.000
_cell.length_c   1.000
_cell.angle_alpha   90.00
_cell.angle_beta   90.00
_cell.angle_gamma   90.00
#
_symmetry.space_group_name_H-M   'P 1'
#
loop_
_entity.id
_entity.type
_entity.pdbx_description
1 polymer ?
#
loop_
_entity_poly.entity_id
_entity_poly.type
_entity_poly.pdbx_seq_one_letter_code
_entity_poly.pdbx_strand_id
1 'polypeptide(L)'
;MSTPPPVSRILLVSCDSAWLGAALAGLKLAGARLDNPFGMVFTAVSAFKEAIDCVSADGEVQIVVIDRHLTSAEVNQAAITLANRLNELRPELSLYVVLSGGDDERALLEELVSHAVDGYFNRDESDYSGWFRILSAELAEKSATPFYDALKTYVKMAKDSWHTPGHSGGDSLRNSPWVGDFYDFVGEHMLRADLSVSVPMLDSLMHPKGVIAAAQSLAAKAFGARKTYFATNGASTTNKLLLDRNCHKSVHYGVILSDCRPVYMDCSARPQFGIFGPVPKRAIYEAIKANPDAKAIILTNCTYDGLLYDLKPIVEAAHSAGIKVIIDEAWYAFARFHPAFRPTALEAGADYVTQSSHKTLTAFSQASMVHVNDPAFDEHLFRENFNMYASTSPQYGLIASLDVGRKQAVMEGYRLLDRTVKLSGELRQKINSTGVFRVLELEDLLPEELQQDGIRLDPTKLTVDISKSGYSAQELQQILFERFNIQGEKRTFNTITLLLSMGTTGSKVSRLFDAMLRLAKDRRPPRSYYRITEIPRFSRLACLPRLAFYESGERLLLLDDDGRPNQALLDRVCCDQIVSYPPGIPVVVPGQVINLAIVTYLARLTKGPKALEIHGLADCDGEYGVRVLTDQEFKNIPSRGLFENMKPEVRPVPAVEGPRAGSANSRVPVRSEPISSTSRLCSNQGGALARQRAAMATSCLRQFASGTSLRGFGRLVRPDQHPFLRLLWAGFVLSMLCLLGVNSYYLVSEYFEYHVSLQTDQLANDPSLFPSITVCSHQPFSPRAAQLWASGRVPSPIDFSRRLRDAVDSLAASGARRGRSRSVPERPGNLRPTEVRQLGHRFGDLLLLCVMRHSRNTNPSVAHEEECRFRVRRILHPLYFNCYELQVSEDPAYVSSVSMVMAAGGFNASPSADLGPQQAYNLFHEAVGLAIVLHEPGTFPNIDYEQYNVQPGTASTIRYRPERFIKYRSPKTDCIEAAELPAAPRISQAGETVFNYTYDACIAQSISSFIAHHCNCTSAFHLNPRPLDLQLLPYCSRLDLEGPDGLLARTACARNISLDRVYSEQRSGSDGEDEASGQLGQPCRRRCVHWRYLVEQSNCGWRPGATQMAQLRRQRTGQRPLDYVELEEEAEVGLPADDLALVTVARATYMTLEHSEQPVITLSALLSRLGGVGSLTLGVTLTVAFELVELAFLQLLRLPAAAAGAAVNSTDGLPLRRPPADTADEADEDGTAGSEI
;
A
#
# COMPACT_ATOMS: atom_id res chain seq x y z
N MET A 1 18.51 -7.95 35.13
CA MET A 1 18.18 -7.10 36.30
C MET A 1 16.71 -7.26 36.59
N SER A 2 16.31 -7.42 37.85
CA SER A 2 14.90 -7.28 38.24
C SER A 2 14.52 -5.81 38.20
N THR A 3 13.44 -5.48 37.49
CA THR A 3 12.78 -4.18 37.64
C THR A 3 12.22 -4.06 39.06
N PRO A 4 12.30 -2.89 39.73
CA PRO A 4 11.58 -2.69 40.98
C PRO A 4 10.08 -2.89 40.75
N PRO A 5 9.32 -3.37 41.75
CA PRO A 5 7.88 -3.47 41.63
C PRO A 5 7.25 -2.07 41.44
N PRO A 6 6.11 -1.97 40.75
CA PRO A 6 5.32 -0.75 40.73
C PRO A 6 4.87 -0.37 42.16
N VAL A 7 4.51 0.90 42.36
CA VAL A 7 3.96 1.39 43.64
C VAL A 7 2.58 1.97 43.36
N SER A 8 1.57 1.45 44.05
CA SER A 8 0.18 1.90 43.92
C SER A 8 -0.32 2.40 45.27
N ARG A 9 -0.46 3.71 45.47
CA ARG A 9 -0.95 4.24 46.75
C ARG A 9 -2.47 4.24 46.80
N ILE A 10 -3.00 3.74 47.91
CA ILE A 10 -4.43 3.66 48.21
C ILE A 10 -4.70 4.56 49.42
N LEU A 11 -5.58 5.54 49.25
CA LEU A 11 -5.85 6.57 50.25
C LEU A 11 -7.18 6.31 50.95
N LEU A 12 -7.16 6.09 52.27
CA LEU A 12 -8.34 5.94 53.12
C LEU A 12 -8.70 7.30 53.72
N VAL A 13 -9.96 7.73 53.61
CA VAL A 13 -10.45 9.03 54.09
C VAL A 13 -11.60 8.85 55.07
N SER A 14 -11.40 9.19 56.34
CA SER A 14 -12.46 9.18 57.37
C SER A 14 -12.11 10.10 58.54
N CYS A 15 -13.11 10.76 59.12
CA CYS A 15 -12.94 11.50 60.38
C CYS A 15 -13.00 10.60 61.64
N ASP A 16 -13.35 9.32 61.51
CA ASP A 16 -13.28 8.33 62.60
C ASP A 16 -11.86 7.74 62.66
N SER A 17 -11.03 8.30 63.54
CA SER A 17 -9.65 7.86 63.73
C SER A 17 -9.50 6.43 64.25
N ALA A 18 -10.52 5.89 64.94
CA ALA A 18 -10.47 4.53 65.48
C ALA A 18 -10.73 3.50 64.39
N TRP A 19 -11.78 3.70 63.59
CA TRP A 19 -12.05 2.89 62.40
C TRP A 19 -10.92 3.00 61.37
N LEU A 20 -10.45 4.23 61.09
CA LEU A 20 -9.39 4.48 60.11
C LEU A 20 -8.07 3.79 60.49
N GLY A 21 -7.73 3.77 61.79
CA GLY A 21 -6.59 3.03 62.32
C GLY A 21 -6.74 1.51 62.18
N ALA A 22 -7.93 0.97 62.47
CA ALA A 22 -8.23 -0.45 62.32
C ALA A 22 -8.17 -0.91 60.86
N ALA A 23 -8.80 -0.16 59.94
CA ALA A 23 -8.80 -0.45 58.51
C ALA A 23 -7.38 -0.38 57.91
N LEU A 24 -6.60 0.64 58.27
CA LEU A 24 -5.21 0.78 57.85
C LEU A 24 -4.33 -0.39 58.31
N ALA A 25 -4.53 -0.88 59.55
CA ALA A 25 -3.83 -2.05 60.07
C ALA A 25 -4.26 -3.35 59.38
N GLY A 26 -5.57 -3.54 59.18
CA GLY A 26 -6.14 -4.72 58.50
C GLY A 26 -5.67 -4.86 57.06
N LEU A 27 -5.71 -3.79 56.27
CA LEU A 27 -5.27 -3.78 54.87
C LEU A 27 -3.75 -3.98 54.73
N LYS A 28 -2.94 -3.42 55.65
CA LYS A 28 -1.49 -3.68 55.71
C LYS A 28 -1.18 -5.14 56.07
N LEU A 29 -1.95 -5.75 56.98
CA LEU A 29 -1.82 -7.17 57.31
C LEU A 29 -2.25 -8.08 56.15
N ALA A 30 -3.29 -7.70 55.40
CA ALA A 30 -3.70 -8.41 54.18
C ALA A 30 -2.61 -8.34 53.10
N GLY A 31 -2.06 -7.17 52.82
CA GLY A 31 -0.98 -6.97 51.85
C GLY A 31 0.39 -7.56 52.23
N ALA A 32 0.54 -8.04 53.48
CA ALA A 32 1.70 -8.81 53.93
C ALA A 32 1.45 -10.34 53.91
N ARG A 33 0.22 -10.78 53.61
CA ARG A 33 -0.20 -12.20 53.56
C ARG A 33 -0.63 -12.66 52.17
N LEU A 34 -1.12 -11.73 51.34
CA LEU A 34 -1.57 -11.95 49.97
C LEU A 34 -0.50 -11.47 48.98
N ASP A 35 -0.53 -12.00 47.76
CA ASP A 35 0.36 -11.54 46.69
C ASP A 35 0.03 -10.08 46.32
N ASN A 36 1.07 -9.28 46.09
CA ASN A 36 0.98 -7.83 45.90
C ASN A 36 1.76 -7.37 44.64
N PRO A 37 1.39 -7.86 43.44
CA PRO A 37 2.13 -7.58 42.20
C PRO A 37 2.08 -6.11 41.77
N PHE A 38 1.14 -5.33 42.30
CA PHE A 38 0.97 -3.90 42.02
C PHE A 38 1.62 -2.98 43.08
N GLY A 39 2.26 -3.55 44.11
CA GLY A 39 2.91 -2.80 45.19
C GLY A 39 1.95 -1.84 45.89
N MET A 40 0.78 -2.32 46.28
CA MET A 40 -0.22 -1.55 47.01
C MET A 40 0.32 -1.08 48.37
N VAL A 41 0.23 0.24 48.61
CA VAL A 41 0.62 0.90 49.87
C VAL A 41 -0.54 1.72 50.40
N PHE A 42 -0.98 1.41 51.63
CA PHE A 42 -2.11 2.08 52.27
C PHE A 42 -1.68 3.30 53.10
N THR A 43 -2.33 4.42 52.84
CA THR A 43 -2.18 5.70 53.54
C THR A 43 -3.55 6.19 54.01
N ALA A 44 -3.59 6.98 55.08
CA ALA A 44 -4.82 7.42 55.73
C ALA A 44 -4.77 8.94 56.00
N VAL A 45 -5.90 9.62 55.81
CA VAL A 45 -6.10 11.05 56.09
C VAL A 45 -7.44 11.28 56.80
N SER A 46 -7.50 12.32 57.63
CA SER A 46 -8.58 12.54 58.59
C SER A 46 -9.60 13.60 58.14
N ALA A 47 -9.16 14.57 57.33
CA ALA A 47 -9.98 15.69 56.89
C ALA A 47 -10.19 15.73 55.37
N PHE A 48 -11.35 16.24 54.96
CA PHE A 48 -11.72 16.50 53.57
C PHE A 48 -10.64 17.24 52.77
N LYS A 49 -10.00 18.25 53.37
CA LYS A 49 -8.94 19.03 52.71
C LYS A 49 -7.63 18.24 52.57
N GLU A 50 -7.23 17.49 53.61
CA GLU A 50 -6.03 16.64 53.57
C GLU A 50 -6.09 15.62 52.42
N ALA A 51 -7.28 15.08 52.12
CA ALA A 51 -7.47 14.18 50.99
C ALA A 51 -7.21 14.84 49.63
N ILE A 52 -7.74 16.06 49.42
CA ILE A 52 -7.51 16.82 48.18
C ILE A 52 -6.04 17.24 48.06
N ASP A 53 -5.44 17.74 49.14
CA ASP A 53 -4.03 18.16 49.16
C ASP A 53 -3.09 16.95 48.91
N CYS A 54 -3.40 15.77 49.48
CA CYS A 54 -2.65 14.53 49.26
C CYS A 54 -2.74 14.04 47.80
N VAL A 55 -3.95 13.96 47.23
CA VAL A 55 -4.17 13.52 45.84
C VAL A 55 -3.55 14.50 44.83
N SER A 56 -3.52 15.79 45.16
CA SER A 56 -2.87 16.83 44.34
C SER A 56 -1.34 16.72 44.36
N ALA A 57 -0.76 16.41 45.52
CA ALA A 57 0.69 16.34 45.71
C ALA A 57 1.31 15.00 45.26
N ASP A 58 0.55 13.91 45.29
CA ASP A 58 1.07 12.56 45.05
C ASP A 58 0.43 11.86 43.82
N GLY A 59 1.20 11.81 42.74
CA GLY A 59 0.83 11.11 41.52
C GLY A 59 0.85 9.58 41.62
N GLU A 60 1.38 8.98 42.69
CA GLU A 60 1.33 7.52 42.90
C GLU A 60 -0.01 7.05 43.51
N VAL A 61 -0.91 7.96 43.91
CA VAL A 61 -2.29 7.60 44.30
C VAL A 61 -3.04 7.08 43.08
N GLN A 62 -3.66 5.89 43.24
CA GLN A 62 -4.40 5.17 42.19
C GLN A 62 -5.87 4.92 42.55
N ILE A 63 -6.17 4.79 43.86
CA ILE A 63 -7.50 4.51 44.40
C ILE A 63 -7.71 5.35 45.68
N VAL A 64 -8.90 5.91 45.85
CA VAL A 64 -9.35 6.55 47.10
C VAL A 64 -10.58 5.84 47.64
N VAL A 65 -10.56 5.54 48.95
CA VAL A 65 -11.66 4.90 49.69
C VAL A 65 -12.21 5.91 50.69
N ILE A 66 -13.43 6.37 50.45
CA ILE A 66 -14.07 7.47 51.16
C ILE A 66 -15.13 6.93 52.12
N ASP A 67 -15.05 7.28 53.39
CA ASP A 67 -16.07 6.99 54.38
C ASP A 67 -17.32 7.87 54.19
N ARG A 68 -18.52 7.26 54.12
CA ARG A 68 -19.80 7.99 54.07
C ARG A 68 -19.96 8.95 55.25
N HIS A 69 -19.42 8.61 56.42
CA HIS A 69 -19.48 9.44 57.64
C HIS A 69 -18.52 10.63 57.65
N LEU A 70 -17.74 10.85 56.57
CA LEU A 70 -16.85 12.01 56.46
C LEU A 70 -17.64 13.33 56.55
N THR A 71 -17.47 14.04 57.66
CA THR A 71 -18.03 15.37 57.89
C THR A 71 -17.03 16.50 57.59
N SER A 72 -17.53 17.67 57.21
CA SER A 72 -16.76 18.91 57.09
C SER A 72 -17.59 20.08 57.60
N ALA A 73 -16.98 21.01 58.34
CA ALA A 73 -17.66 22.19 58.88
C ALA A 73 -18.14 23.18 57.80
N GLU A 74 -17.60 23.07 56.58
CA GLU A 74 -17.85 23.99 55.46
C GLU A 74 -18.69 23.37 54.33
N VAL A 75 -18.91 22.04 54.34
CA VAL A 75 -19.42 21.29 53.18
C VAL A 75 -20.47 20.26 53.60
N ASN A 76 -21.73 20.52 53.21
CA ASN A 76 -22.81 19.52 53.31
C ASN A 76 -22.52 18.30 52.42
N GLN A 77 -22.82 17.10 52.92
CA GLN A 77 -22.57 15.83 52.21
C GLN A 77 -21.10 15.64 51.77
N ALA A 78 -20.14 16.03 52.61
CA ALA A 78 -18.72 16.12 52.25
C ALA A 78 -18.11 14.87 51.59
N ALA A 79 -18.55 13.64 51.90
CA ALA A 79 -18.14 12.43 51.18
C ALA A 79 -18.47 12.46 49.67
N ILE A 80 -19.68 12.91 49.30
CA ILE A 80 -20.14 13.04 47.90
C ILE A 80 -19.40 14.18 47.21
N THR A 81 -19.29 15.33 47.87
CA THR A 81 -18.54 16.48 47.33
C THR A 81 -17.05 16.14 47.15
N LEU A 82 -16.48 15.27 47.98
CA LEU A 82 -15.11 14.79 47.83
C LEU A 82 -14.98 13.89 46.60
N ALA A 83 -15.85 12.88 46.45
CA ALA A 83 -15.83 12.00 45.28
C ALA A 83 -15.91 12.80 43.96
N ASN A 84 -16.88 13.72 43.86
CA ASN A 84 -17.02 14.56 42.68
C ASN A 84 -15.80 15.46 42.45
N ARG A 85 -15.26 16.12 43.48
CA ARG A 85 -14.03 16.95 43.34
C ARG A 85 -12.78 16.13 42.98
N LEU A 86 -12.67 14.89 43.44
CA LEU A 86 -11.54 14.01 43.09
C LEU A 86 -11.62 13.54 41.64
N ASN A 87 -12.82 13.22 41.15
CA ASN A 87 -13.06 12.94 39.72
C ASN A 87 -12.85 14.20 38.84
N GLU A 88 -13.31 15.37 39.29
CA GLU A 88 -13.03 16.67 38.66
C GLU A 88 -11.54 17.00 38.61
N LEU A 89 -10.73 16.54 39.57
CA LEU A 89 -9.29 16.78 39.62
C LEU A 89 -8.49 15.75 38.80
N ARG A 90 -8.77 14.46 39.00
CA ARG A 90 -8.05 13.29 38.46
C ARG A 90 -9.04 12.15 38.12
N PRO A 91 -9.67 12.20 36.93
CA PRO A 91 -10.71 11.24 36.50
C PRO A 91 -10.14 9.86 36.14
N GLU A 92 -8.84 9.63 36.31
CA GLU A 92 -8.19 8.33 36.18
C GLU A 92 -8.04 7.58 37.52
N LEU A 93 -8.39 8.19 38.65
CA LEU A 93 -8.48 7.54 39.97
C LEU A 93 -9.72 6.65 40.05
N SER A 94 -9.62 5.52 40.76
CA SER A 94 -10.80 4.74 41.14
C SER A 94 -11.31 5.23 42.49
N LEU A 95 -12.63 5.39 42.63
CA LEU A 95 -13.23 5.95 43.84
C LEU A 95 -14.22 4.96 44.45
N TYR A 96 -13.98 4.55 45.69
CA TYR A 96 -14.84 3.64 46.45
C TYR A 96 -15.47 4.35 47.65
N VAL A 97 -16.73 4.03 47.98
CA VAL A 97 -17.41 4.60 49.16
C VAL A 97 -17.76 3.51 50.18
N VAL A 98 -17.48 3.77 51.45
CA VAL A 98 -17.81 2.86 52.57
C VAL A 98 -19.15 3.26 53.18
N LEU A 99 -20.12 2.34 53.18
CA LEU A 99 -21.51 2.53 53.64
C LEU A 99 -21.76 1.87 55.01
N SER A 100 -22.91 2.11 55.65
CA SER A 100 -23.24 1.51 56.96
C SER A 100 -24.66 0.91 57.05
N GLY A 101 -25.14 0.38 55.92
CA GLY A 101 -26.30 -0.51 55.87
C GLY A 101 -27.60 0.15 55.37
N GLY A 102 -28.10 -0.32 54.23
CA GLY A 102 -29.40 0.04 53.66
C GLY A 102 -29.37 0.16 52.13
N ASP A 103 -30.26 -0.57 51.44
CA ASP A 103 -30.38 -0.47 49.98
C ASP A 103 -30.83 0.94 49.53
N ASP A 104 -31.63 1.63 50.35
CA ASP A 104 -32.06 3.02 50.11
C ASP A 104 -30.89 4.02 50.11
N GLU A 105 -29.89 3.85 51.00
CA GLU A 105 -28.69 4.70 51.00
C GLU A 105 -27.86 4.49 49.72
N ARG A 106 -27.78 3.25 49.27
CA ARG A 106 -27.08 2.88 48.05
C ARG A 106 -27.77 3.47 46.82
N ALA A 107 -29.09 3.34 46.70
CA ALA A 107 -29.85 3.90 45.59
C ALA A 107 -29.68 5.43 45.48
N LEU A 108 -29.72 6.14 46.62
CA LEU A 108 -29.50 7.59 46.69
C LEU A 108 -28.07 7.99 46.28
N LEU A 109 -27.06 7.18 46.60
CA LEU A 109 -25.67 7.42 46.18
C LEU A 109 -25.44 7.06 44.71
N GLU A 110 -26.09 6.02 44.19
CA GLU A 110 -26.06 5.72 42.75
C GLU A 110 -26.72 6.85 41.94
N GLU A 111 -27.84 7.42 42.38
CA GLU A 111 -28.46 8.60 41.72
C GLU A 111 -27.54 9.84 41.76
N LEU A 112 -26.94 10.16 42.91
CA LEU A 112 -26.13 11.37 43.09
C LEU A 112 -24.69 11.27 42.56
N VAL A 113 -24.16 10.06 42.33
CA VAL A 113 -22.71 9.83 42.11
C VAL A 113 -22.38 8.77 41.03
N SER A 114 -23.36 8.32 40.24
CA SER A 114 -23.25 7.26 39.20
C SER A 114 -22.10 7.36 38.17
N HIS A 115 -21.45 8.52 38.03
CA HIS A 115 -20.32 8.73 37.11
C HIS A 115 -18.98 9.03 37.81
N ALA A 116 -18.91 8.90 39.15
CA ALA A 116 -17.75 9.25 39.95
C ALA A 116 -17.40 8.24 41.07
N VAL A 117 -18.01 7.05 41.08
CA VAL A 117 -17.71 5.96 42.03
C VAL A 117 -17.69 4.62 41.28
N ASP A 118 -16.60 3.86 41.43
CA ASP A 118 -16.42 2.54 40.80
C ASP A 118 -16.96 1.38 41.67
N GLY A 119 -17.17 1.60 42.98
CA GLY A 119 -17.71 0.57 43.86
C GLY A 119 -17.92 0.97 45.32
N TYR A 120 -18.42 0.02 46.10
CA TYR A 120 -18.81 0.23 47.50
C TYR A 120 -18.26 -0.87 48.42
N PHE A 121 -18.02 -0.51 49.68
CA PHE A 121 -17.71 -1.45 50.76
C PHE A 121 -18.66 -1.24 51.94
N ASN A 122 -18.92 -2.29 52.74
CA ASN A 122 -19.75 -2.19 53.95
C ASN A 122 -18.86 -2.01 55.19
N ARG A 123 -19.11 -0.98 56.02
CA ARG A 123 -18.31 -0.65 57.23
C ARG A 123 -18.28 -1.81 58.23
N ASP A 124 -19.38 -2.54 58.34
CA ASP A 124 -19.56 -3.61 59.33
C ASP A 124 -18.81 -4.90 58.91
N GLU A 125 -18.49 -5.05 57.63
CA GLU A 125 -17.80 -6.21 57.07
C GLU A 125 -16.28 -6.04 57.12
N SER A 126 -15.69 -6.43 58.25
CA SER A 126 -14.24 -6.35 58.52
C SER A 126 -13.36 -7.32 57.70
N ASP A 127 -13.79 -7.76 56.50
CA ASP A 127 -12.95 -8.59 55.60
C ASP A 127 -11.99 -7.75 54.75
N TYR A 128 -10.96 -7.24 55.42
CA TYR A 128 -9.84 -6.55 54.75
C TYR A 128 -9.08 -7.43 53.73
N SER A 129 -9.25 -8.76 53.74
CA SER A 129 -8.66 -9.66 52.74
C SER A 129 -9.49 -9.68 51.45
N GLY A 130 -10.82 -9.66 51.57
CA GLY A 130 -11.76 -9.42 50.47
C GLY A 130 -11.55 -8.04 49.85
N TRP A 131 -11.47 -6.99 50.67
CA TRP A 131 -11.22 -5.62 50.20
C TRP A 131 -9.88 -5.54 49.43
N PHE A 132 -8.80 -6.11 49.97
CA PHE A 132 -7.49 -6.15 49.30
C PHE A 132 -7.56 -6.84 47.92
N ARG A 133 -8.33 -7.93 47.79
CA ARG A 133 -8.53 -8.62 46.50
C ARG A 133 -9.30 -7.77 45.49
N ILE A 134 -10.36 -7.07 45.92
CA ILE A 134 -11.15 -6.17 45.07
C ILE A 134 -10.28 -5.01 44.57
N LEU A 135 -9.52 -4.36 45.47
CA LEU A 135 -8.60 -3.29 45.12
C LEU A 135 -7.46 -3.76 44.19
N SER A 136 -6.98 -4.99 44.36
CA SER A 136 -5.99 -5.62 43.46
C SER A 136 -6.57 -5.91 42.07
N ALA A 137 -7.85 -6.32 41.99
CA ALA A 137 -8.54 -6.58 40.73
C ALA A 137 -8.77 -5.29 39.92
N GLU A 138 -9.14 -4.19 40.59
CA GLU A 138 -9.28 -2.87 39.97
C GLU A 138 -7.95 -2.36 39.38
N LEU A 139 -6.84 -2.51 40.11
CA LEU A 139 -5.50 -2.21 39.59
C LEU A 139 -5.10 -3.14 38.43
N ALA A 140 -5.55 -4.41 38.45
CA ALA A 140 -5.34 -5.33 37.35
C ALA A 140 -6.10 -4.91 36.08
N GLU A 141 -7.36 -4.46 36.19
CA GLU A 141 -8.14 -3.97 35.05
C GLU A 141 -7.56 -2.66 34.50
N LYS A 142 -7.33 -1.65 35.34
CA LYS A 142 -6.77 -0.35 34.91
C LYS A 142 -5.41 -0.49 34.25
N SER A 143 -4.58 -1.41 34.75
CA SER A 143 -3.25 -1.70 34.21
C SER A 143 -3.25 -2.81 33.14
N ALA A 144 -4.38 -3.41 32.77
CA ALA A 144 -4.43 -4.42 31.71
C ALA A 144 -4.02 -3.84 30.36
N THR A 145 -3.36 -4.65 29.53
CA THR A 145 -3.05 -4.30 28.14
C THR A 145 -3.49 -5.45 27.22
N PRO A 146 -4.80 -5.60 26.96
CA PRO A 146 -5.37 -6.81 26.35
C PRO A 146 -4.71 -7.22 25.04
N PHE A 147 -4.28 -6.25 24.22
CA PHE A 147 -3.62 -6.54 22.96
C PHE A 147 -2.13 -6.84 23.16
N TYR A 148 -1.40 -5.99 23.91
CA TYR A 148 0.03 -6.21 24.12
C TYR A 148 0.33 -7.46 24.96
N ASP A 149 -0.48 -7.78 25.97
CA ASP A 149 -0.31 -8.99 26.77
C ASP A 149 -0.64 -10.27 25.96
N ALA A 150 -1.61 -10.21 25.04
CA ALA A 150 -1.86 -11.29 24.09
C ALA A 150 -0.71 -11.46 23.08
N LEU A 151 -0.19 -10.36 22.52
CA LEU A 151 0.96 -10.34 21.60
C LEU A 151 2.23 -10.89 22.27
N LYS A 152 2.53 -10.41 23.48
CA LYS A 152 3.64 -10.85 24.34
C LYS A 152 3.52 -12.32 24.72
N THR A 153 2.30 -12.81 24.94
CA THR A 153 2.04 -14.24 25.15
C THR A 153 2.30 -15.02 23.86
N TYR A 154 1.79 -14.56 22.71
CA TYR A 154 2.01 -15.20 21.41
C TYR A 154 3.50 -15.36 21.08
N VAL A 155 4.29 -14.29 21.21
CA VAL A 155 5.75 -14.31 20.99
C VAL A 155 6.43 -15.33 21.92
N LYS A 156 6.02 -15.38 23.19
CA LYS A 156 6.54 -16.36 24.18
C LYS A 156 6.11 -17.80 23.92
N MET A 157 5.05 -18.06 23.16
CA MET A 157 4.63 -19.42 22.79
C MET A 157 5.57 -20.06 21.74
N ALA A 158 6.56 -19.32 21.22
CA ALA A 158 7.57 -19.82 20.29
C ALA A 158 7.01 -20.58 19.07
N LYS A 159 5.85 -20.13 18.56
CA LYS A 159 5.18 -20.76 17.41
C LYS A 159 5.96 -20.54 16.11
N ASP A 160 6.00 -21.58 15.29
CA ASP A 160 6.55 -21.53 13.93
C ASP A 160 5.62 -20.73 13.01
N SER A 161 6.20 -19.81 12.23
CA SER A 161 5.45 -18.87 11.39
C SER A 161 5.31 -19.39 9.96
N TRP A 162 4.25 -20.16 9.72
CA TRP A 162 3.85 -20.65 8.38
C TRP A 162 2.83 -19.72 7.70
N HIS A 163 2.93 -18.41 7.97
CA HIS A 163 2.02 -17.37 7.50
C HIS A 163 2.78 -16.04 7.31
N THR A 164 2.16 -15.06 6.65
CA THR A 164 2.72 -13.72 6.50
C THR A 164 2.90 -13.00 7.86
N PRO A 165 3.89 -12.09 8.00
CA PRO A 165 4.82 -11.59 6.96
C PRO A 165 5.98 -12.54 6.62
N GLY A 166 6.53 -12.39 5.40
CA GLY A 166 7.50 -13.33 4.82
C GLY A 166 8.90 -13.37 5.45
N HIS A 167 9.18 -12.56 6.48
CA HIS A 167 10.41 -12.71 7.28
C HIS A 167 10.30 -13.81 8.35
N SER A 168 9.11 -14.41 8.53
CA SER A 168 8.84 -15.53 9.45
C SER A 168 9.41 -15.30 10.86
N GLY A 169 9.04 -14.19 11.49
CA GLY A 169 9.54 -13.81 12.81
C GLY A 169 11.00 -13.29 12.85
N GLY A 170 11.65 -13.19 11.69
CA GLY A 170 13.00 -12.65 11.50
C GLY A 170 14.03 -13.70 11.03
N ASP A 171 13.65 -14.97 10.94
CA ASP A 171 14.58 -16.05 10.60
C ASP A 171 15.08 -15.98 9.14
N SER A 172 14.39 -15.25 8.23
CA SER A 172 14.92 -14.92 6.89
C SER A 172 16.04 -13.88 6.88
N LEU A 173 16.29 -13.20 8.01
CA LEU A 173 17.23 -12.09 8.14
C LEU A 173 18.45 -12.50 8.98
N ARG A 174 18.21 -13.23 10.08
CA ARG A 174 19.20 -13.61 11.11
C ARG A 174 20.54 -14.12 10.56
N ASN A 175 20.50 -14.96 9.53
CA ASN A 175 21.69 -15.62 8.97
C ASN A 175 22.20 -14.99 7.66
N SER A 176 21.65 -13.85 7.23
CA SER A 176 22.07 -13.20 5.98
C SER A 176 23.30 -12.31 6.20
N PRO A 177 24.42 -12.52 5.49
CA PRO A 177 25.60 -11.67 5.62
C PRO A 177 25.38 -10.24 5.07
N TRP A 178 24.24 -9.97 4.43
CA TRP A 178 23.89 -8.66 3.87
C TRP A 178 22.88 -7.86 4.70
N VAL A 179 22.11 -8.51 5.59
CA VAL A 179 21.03 -7.86 6.38
C VAL A 179 20.87 -8.42 7.82
N GLY A 180 21.79 -9.25 8.30
CA GLY A 180 21.79 -9.74 9.68
C GLY A 180 22.06 -8.63 10.71
N ASP A 181 22.76 -7.57 10.31
CA ASP A 181 22.93 -6.35 11.11
C ASP A 181 21.59 -5.66 11.42
N PHE A 182 20.64 -5.68 10.49
CA PHE A 182 19.28 -5.20 10.71
C PHE A 182 18.50 -6.10 11.69
N TYR A 183 18.74 -7.42 11.67
CA TYR A 183 18.16 -8.34 12.66
C TYR A 183 18.64 -7.99 14.07
N ASP A 184 19.95 -7.78 14.25
CA ASP A 184 20.54 -7.42 15.55
C ASP A 184 20.16 -6.01 16.00
N PHE A 185 20.02 -5.05 15.07
CA PHE A 185 19.60 -3.68 15.35
C PHE A 185 18.13 -3.58 15.80
N VAL A 186 17.22 -4.30 15.14
CA VAL A 186 15.78 -4.30 15.46
C VAL A 186 15.46 -5.21 16.64
N GLY A 187 16.17 -6.34 16.76
CA GLY A 187 16.01 -7.32 17.82
C GLY A 187 14.85 -8.30 17.62
N GLU A 188 15.08 -9.55 18.02
CA GLU A 188 14.18 -10.70 17.79
C GLU A 188 12.72 -10.43 18.18
N HIS A 189 12.46 -9.80 19.33
CA HIS A 189 11.10 -9.61 19.83
C HIS A 189 10.25 -8.65 18.99
N MET A 190 10.86 -7.72 18.25
CA MET A 190 10.12 -6.84 17.34
C MET A 190 9.78 -7.57 16.04
N LEU A 191 10.70 -8.39 15.52
CA LEU A 191 10.46 -9.20 14.31
C LEU A 191 9.48 -10.36 14.57
N ARG A 192 9.53 -11.03 15.74
CA ARG A 192 8.53 -12.05 16.14
C ARG A 192 7.16 -11.45 16.51
N ALA A 193 7.09 -10.15 16.77
CA ALA A 193 5.83 -9.44 17.06
C ALA A 193 5.18 -8.82 15.80
N ASP A 194 5.89 -8.73 14.67
CA ASP A 194 5.29 -8.30 13.41
C ASP A 194 4.59 -9.49 12.74
N LEU A 195 3.25 -9.41 12.72
CA LEU A 195 2.34 -10.53 12.50
C LEU A 195 1.13 -10.04 11.69
N SER A 196 0.43 -10.95 11.04
CA SER A 196 -0.76 -10.65 10.24
C SER A 196 -2.06 -11.08 10.93
N VAL A 197 -3.20 -10.71 10.33
CA VAL A 197 -4.55 -11.17 10.68
C VAL A 197 -4.70 -12.71 10.64
N SER A 198 -3.73 -13.43 10.07
CA SER A 198 -3.62 -14.89 10.11
C SER A 198 -3.46 -15.48 11.52
N VAL A 199 -3.26 -14.64 12.55
CA VAL A 199 -3.18 -15.04 13.97
C VAL A 199 -4.51 -14.73 14.69
N PRO A 200 -5.43 -15.70 14.88
CA PRO A 200 -6.77 -15.42 15.40
C PRO A 200 -6.80 -14.92 16.86
N MET A 201 -5.73 -15.20 17.60
CA MET A 201 -5.53 -14.75 18.99
C MET A 201 -5.39 -13.22 19.12
N LEU A 202 -5.04 -12.53 18.03
CA LEU A 202 -4.70 -11.10 18.03
C LEU A 202 -5.78 -10.22 17.37
N ASP A 203 -6.95 -10.79 17.04
CA ASP A 203 -8.10 -10.07 16.49
C ASP A 203 -7.82 -9.41 15.12
N SER A 204 -8.76 -8.61 14.58
CA SER A 204 -8.56 -7.85 13.34
C SER A 204 -8.87 -6.37 13.53
N LEU A 205 -7.93 -5.49 13.18
CA LEU A 205 -8.13 -4.03 13.30
C LEU A 205 -9.33 -3.52 12.46
N MET A 206 -9.59 -4.17 11.32
CA MET A 206 -10.65 -3.82 10.37
C MET A 206 -12.05 -4.19 10.88
N HIS A 207 -12.15 -5.18 11.78
CA HIS A 207 -13.41 -5.64 12.37
C HIS A 207 -13.15 -6.32 13.74
N PRO A 208 -12.78 -5.54 14.77
CA PRO A 208 -12.30 -6.09 16.03
C PRO A 208 -13.45 -6.65 16.88
N LYS A 209 -13.24 -7.84 17.44
CA LYS A 209 -14.22 -8.57 18.27
C LYS A 209 -13.64 -9.14 19.56
N GLY A 210 -12.34 -8.99 19.79
CA GLY A 210 -11.60 -9.56 20.91
C GLY A 210 -10.63 -8.54 21.50
N VAL A 211 -9.33 -8.85 21.48
CA VAL A 211 -8.30 -8.07 22.20
C VAL A 211 -8.15 -6.63 21.71
N ILE A 212 -8.40 -6.34 20.42
CA ILE A 212 -8.37 -4.95 19.90
C ILE A 212 -9.62 -4.20 20.37
N ALA A 213 -10.80 -4.83 20.37
CA ALA A 213 -12.02 -4.23 20.89
C ALA A 213 -11.95 -3.94 22.39
N ALA A 214 -11.33 -4.83 23.17
CA ALA A 214 -11.07 -4.62 24.59
C ALA A 214 -10.10 -3.44 24.83
N ALA A 215 -8.97 -3.37 24.11
CA ALA A 215 -8.03 -2.26 24.21
C ALA A 215 -8.66 -0.91 23.78
N GLN A 216 -9.48 -0.91 22.72
CA GLN A 216 -10.27 0.26 22.28
C GLN A 216 -11.28 0.71 23.33
N SER A 217 -11.90 -0.23 24.07
CA SER A 217 -12.84 0.07 25.15
C SER A 217 -12.14 0.62 26.40
N LEU A 218 -10.99 0.07 26.79
CA LEU A 218 -10.16 0.63 27.87
C LEU A 218 -9.61 2.02 27.51
N ALA A 219 -9.31 2.27 26.23
CA ALA A 219 -8.97 3.61 25.75
C ALA A 219 -10.18 4.56 25.79
N ALA A 220 -11.40 4.10 25.49
CA ALA A 220 -12.61 4.90 25.67
C ALA A 220 -12.82 5.31 27.14
N LYS A 221 -12.73 4.37 28.12
CA LYS A 221 -12.77 4.69 29.57
C LYS A 221 -11.67 5.69 29.95
N ALA A 222 -10.41 5.43 29.56
CA ALA A 222 -9.27 6.26 29.91
C ALA A 222 -9.36 7.71 29.41
N PHE A 223 -9.80 7.92 28.16
CA PHE A 223 -9.90 9.24 27.54
C PHE A 223 -11.27 9.92 27.77
N GLY A 224 -12.24 9.23 28.38
CA GLY A 224 -13.60 9.76 28.59
C GLY A 224 -14.38 9.97 27.30
N ALA A 225 -14.14 9.10 26.30
CA ALA A 225 -14.85 9.10 25.03
C ALA A 225 -15.94 8.03 25.02
N ARG A 226 -17.02 8.23 24.26
CA ARG A 226 -18.05 7.20 24.06
C ARG A 226 -17.48 5.98 23.31
N LYS A 227 -16.60 6.21 22.32
CA LYS A 227 -15.79 5.19 21.63
C LYS A 227 -14.42 5.74 21.26
N THR A 228 -13.43 4.85 21.15
CA THR A 228 -12.08 5.17 20.67
C THR A 228 -11.65 4.16 19.60
N TYR A 229 -11.16 4.64 18.46
CA TYR A 229 -10.64 3.83 17.36
C TYR A 229 -9.13 4.03 17.25
N PHE A 230 -8.37 2.93 17.10
CA PHE A 230 -6.93 2.98 16.90
C PHE A 230 -6.63 3.16 15.41
N ALA A 231 -6.07 4.31 15.04
CA ALA A 231 -5.81 4.68 13.65
C ALA A 231 -4.32 4.57 13.32
N THR A 232 -4.03 3.89 12.21
CA THR A 232 -2.66 3.71 11.67
C THR A 232 -2.34 4.62 10.49
N ASN A 233 -3.34 5.31 9.91
CA ASN A 233 -3.18 6.09 8.66
C ASN A 233 -4.03 7.38 8.54
N GLY A 234 -4.77 7.78 9.59
CA GLY A 234 -5.72 8.91 9.53
C GLY A 234 -7.06 8.56 8.86
N ALA A 235 -7.94 9.55 8.67
CA ALA A 235 -9.29 9.39 8.13
C ALA A 235 -9.85 10.70 7.54
N SER A 236 -10.79 10.64 6.58
CA SER A 236 -11.55 11.80 6.05
C SER A 236 -12.77 11.42 5.20
N THR A 237 -13.89 12.17 5.28
CA THR A 237 -15.03 12.14 4.33
C THR A 237 -16.02 13.29 4.63
N THR A 238 -17.11 13.40 3.83
CA THR A 238 -18.33 14.24 4.02
C THR A 238 -18.41 15.62 3.31
N ASN A 239 -19.51 16.36 3.56
CA ASN A 239 -20.03 17.50 2.77
C ASN A 239 -19.48 18.86 3.28
N LYS A 240 -20.13 20.00 2.96
CA LYS A 240 -19.67 21.37 3.30
C LYS A 240 -19.16 21.52 4.75
N LEU A 241 -17.94 22.01 4.91
CA LEU A 241 -17.22 22.16 6.19
C LEU A 241 -16.83 23.61 6.48
N LEU A 242 -16.78 23.99 7.75
CA LEU A 242 -16.01 25.14 8.23
C LEU A 242 -14.62 24.64 8.64
N LEU A 243 -13.55 25.33 8.23
CA LEU A 243 -12.19 24.80 8.36
C LEU A 243 -11.18 25.86 8.82
N ASP A 244 -10.50 25.61 9.95
CA ASP A 244 -9.34 26.38 10.39
C ASP A 244 -8.23 26.31 9.33
N ARG A 245 -7.78 27.46 8.82
CA ARG A 245 -6.67 27.52 7.85
C ARG A 245 -5.35 27.02 8.44
N ASN A 246 -5.17 27.08 9.76
CA ASN A 246 -4.00 26.59 10.51
C ASN A 246 -3.98 25.05 10.64
N CYS A 247 -4.96 24.33 10.09
CA CYS A 247 -5.00 22.87 10.19
C CYS A 247 -3.85 22.19 9.42
N HIS A 248 -3.46 20.98 9.85
CA HIS A 248 -2.35 20.25 9.24
C HIS A 248 -2.66 19.80 7.80
N LYS A 249 -1.64 19.70 6.93
CA LYS A 249 -1.80 19.38 5.49
C LYS A 249 -2.70 18.17 5.20
N SER A 250 -2.74 17.17 6.07
CA SER A 250 -3.61 15.98 5.96
C SER A 250 -5.10 16.30 5.92
N VAL A 251 -5.57 17.34 6.61
CA VAL A 251 -6.99 17.73 6.64
C VAL A 251 -7.42 18.28 5.28
N HIS A 252 -6.54 19.03 4.60
CA HIS A 252 -6.79 19.50 3.23
C HIS A 252 -6.72 18.36 2.19
N TYR A 253 -5.86 17.36 2.37
CA TYR A 253 -5.97 16.12 1.56
C TYR A 253 -7.31 15.42 1.83
N GLY A 254 -7.82 15.48 3.06
CA GLY A 254 -9.19 15.07 3.38
C GLY A 254 -10.26 15.80 2.58
N VAL A 255 -10.16 17.13 2.48
CA VAL A 255 -11.04 17.97 1.63
C VAL A 255 -11.00 17.53 0.15
N ILE A 256 -9.81 17.23 -0.38
CA ILE A 256 -9.61 16.78 -1.77
C ILE A 256 -10.24 15.38 -1.99
N LEU A 257 -9.98 14.44 -1.09
CA LEU A 257 -10.46 13.06 -1.19
C LEU A 257 -11.99 12.96 -1.02
N SER A 258 -12.59 13.83 -0.21
CA SER A 258 -14.02 13.83 0.14
C SER A 258 -14.95 14.54 -0.85
N ASP A 259 -14.42 15.33 -1.79
CA ASP A 259 -15.18 16.27 -2.64
C ASP A 259 -15.98 17.32 -1.83
N CYS A 260 -15.54 17.64 -0.61
CA CYS A 260 -16.25 18.59 0.25
C CYS A 260 -16.10 20.05 -0.23
N ARG A 261 -17.04 20.90 0.15
CA ARG A 261 -16.99 22.36 -0.07
C ARG A 261 -16.46 23.05 1.20
N PRO A 262 -15.15 23.35 1.32
CA PRO A 262 -14.62 24.01 2.49
C PRO A 262 -14.99 25.50 2.52
N VAL A 263 -15.16 26.03 3.73
CA VAL A 263 -15.18 27.46 4.04
C VAL A 263 -14.03 27.70 5.00
N TYR A 264 -12.93 28.23 4.48
CA TYR A 264 -11.74 28.49 5.27
C TYR A 264 -11.92 29.74 6.15
N MET A 265 -11.56 29.61 7.41
CA MET A 265 -11.48 30.72 8.37
C MET A 265 -10.01 31.13 8.51
N ASP A 266 -9.70 32.41 8.31
CA ASP A 266 -8.34 32.92 8.50
C ASP A 266 -7.95 32.84 9.98
N CYS A 267 -6.74 32.33 10.22
CA CYS A 267 -6.14 32.29 11.55
C CYS A 267 -5.48 33.63 11.89
N SER A 268 -5.45 33.95 13.19
CA SER A 268 -4.70 35.11 13.68
C SER A 268 -3.19 34.93 13.50
N ALA A 269 -2.43 36.02 13.53
CA ALA A 269 -0.97 35.96 13.38
C ALA A 269 -0.24 36.97 14.28
N ARG A 270 0.99 36.64 14.68
CA ARG A 270 1.91 37.54 15.38
C ARG A 270 3.17 37.77 14.50
N PRO A 271 3.15 38.72 13.53
CA PRO A 271 4.21 38.89 12.52
C PRO A 271 5.60 39.20 13.09
N GLN A 272 5.67 39.74 14.30
CA GLN A 272 6.92 39.97 15.05
C GLN A 272 7.73 38.68 15.29
N PHE A 273 7.04 37.55 15.50
CA PHE A 273 7.66 36.26 15.83
C PHE A 273 7.43 35.19 14.77
N GLY A 274 6.59 35.44 13.76
CA GLY A 274 6.29 34.45 12.71
C GLY A 274 5.45 33.28 13.20
N ILE A 275 4.51 33.55 14.12
CA ILE A 275 3.66 32.56 14.76
C ILE A 275 2.23 32.71 14.25
N PHE A 276 1.63 31.58 13.89
CA PHE A 276 0.22 31.45 13.52
C PHE A 276 -0.57 31.10 14.78
N GLY A 277 -1.53 31.94 15.14
CA GLY A 277 -2.42 31.73 16.28
C GLY A 277 -3.68 30.95 15.91
N PRO A 278 -4.61 30.77 16.87
CA PRO A 278 -5.94 30.24 16.58
C PRO A 278 -6.77 31.21 15.72
N VAL A 279 -7.86 30.72 15.14
CA VAL A 279 -8.91 31.54 14.50
C VAL A 279 -9.64 32.35 15.59
N PRO A 280 -9.84 33.67 15.42
CA PRO A 280 -10.62 34.46 16.39
C PRO A 280 -12.04 33.91 16.57
N LYS A 281 -12.49 33.79 17.82
CA LYS A 281 -13.81 33.28 18.22
C LYS A 281 -14.95 34.05 17.53
N ARG A 282 -14.76 35.37 17.35
CA ARG A 282 -15.65 36.21 16.53
C ARG A 282 -15.79 35.71 15.09
N ALA A 283 -14.68 35.39 14.42
CA ALA A 283 -14.70 34.91 13.04
C ALA A 283 -15.37 33.53 12.93
N ILE A 284 -15.21 32.68 13.95
CA ILE A 284 -15.92 31.39 14.04
C ILE A 284 -17.44 31.61 14.13
N TYR A 285 -17.91 32.51 14.99
CA TYR A 285 -19.34 32.82 15.10
C TYR A 285 -19.91 33.47 13.83
N GLU A 286 -19.16 34.35 13.16
CA GLU A 286 -19.54 34.92 11.87
C GLU A 286 -19.62 33.83 10.78
N ALA A 287 -18.66 32.88 10.75
CA ALA A 287 -18.65 31.76 9.81
C ALA A 287 -19.82 30.77 10.03
N ILE A 288 -20.13 30.42 11.29
CA ILE A 288 -21.30 29.62 11.67
C ILE A 288 -22.59 30.29 11.20
N LYS A 289 -22.76 31.58 11.53
CA LYS A 289 -23.97 32.35 11.16
C LYS A 289 -24.14 32.51 9.65
N ALA A 290 -23.05 32.60 8.89
CA ALA A 290 -23.08 32.71 7.44
C ALA A 290 -23.30 31.37 6.72
N ASN A 291 -23.17 30.22 7.39
CA ASN A 291 -23.23 28.88 6.78
C ASN A 291 -24.07 27.87 7.60
N PRO A 292 -25.37 28.12 7.81
CA PRO A 292 -26.27 27.20 8.54
C PRO A 292 -26.49 25.84 7.83
N ASP A 293 -25.98 25.69 6.61
CA ASP A 293 -25.97 24.47 5.81
C ASP A 293 -24.71 23.59 6.02
N ALA A 294 -23.67 24.12 6.68
CA ALA A 294 -22.45 23.38 7.01
C ALA A 294 -22.75 22.14 7.89
N LYS A 295 -21.89 21.12 7.83
CA LYS A 295 -22.08 19.86 8.56
C LYS A 295 -21.09 19.63 9.68
N ALA A 296 -19.85 20.10 9.55
CA ALA A 296 -18.92 20.15 10.66
C ALA A 296 -18.02 21.39 10.60
N ILE A 297 -17.45 21.73 11.75
CA ILE A 297 -16.33 22.66 11.93
C ILE A 297 -15.10 21.86 12.39
N ILE A 298 -13.93 22.14 11.79
CA ILE A 298 -12.65 21.53 12.16
C ILE A 298 -11.68 22.61 12.66
N LEU A 299 -11.16 22.45 13.88
CA LEU A 299 -10.17 23.34 14.52
C LEU A 299 -8.97 22.52 15.05
N THR A 300 -7.78 23.12 15.15
CA THR A 300 -6.57 22.45 15.69
C THR A 300 -6.22 23.00 17.09
N ASN A 301 -6.21 22.15 18.12
CA ASN A 301 -6.07 22.56 19.52
C ASN A 301 -5.16 21.61 20.33
N CYS A 302 -4.05 22.03 20.92
CA CYS A 302 -3.40 23.33 20.78
C CYS A 302 -2.84 23.57 19.36
N THR A 303 -2.58 24.84 19.03
CA THR A 303 -1.73 25.19 17.89
C THR A 303 -0.31 24.66 18.11
N TYR A 304 0.52 24.64 17.05
CA TYR A 304 1.88 24.09 17.12
C TYR A 304 2.72 24.64 18.29
N ASP A 305 2.62 25.95 18.54
CA ASP A 305 3.36 26.67 19.59
C ASP A 305 2.61 26.73 20.94
N GLY A 306 1.52 25.98 21.08
CA GLY A 306 0.85 25.73 22.37
C GLY A 306 -0.35 26.62 22.70
N LEU A 307 -0.89 27.40 21.76
CA LEU A 307 -2.09 28.21 22.04
C LEU A 307 -3.36 27.35 22.04
N LEU A 308 -4.21 27.54 23.05
CA LEU A 308 -5.37 26.72 23.36
C LEU A 308 -6.66 27.52 23.25
N TYR A 309 -7.63 27.01 22.48
CA TYR A 309 -8.96 27.60 22.37
C TYR A 309 -9.76 27.43 23.67
N ASP A 310 -10.57 28.43 24.02
CA ASP A 310 -11.72 28.24 24.91
C ASP A 310 -12.88 27.62 24.09
N LEU A 311 -12.87 26.28 24.03
CA LEU A 311 -13.70 25.49 23.13
C LEU A 311 -15.18 25.45 23.52
N LYS A 312 -15.52 25.48 24.82
CA LYS A 312 -16.91 25.22 25.28
C LYS A 312 -17.95 26.15 24.64
N PRO A 313 -17.82 27.49 24.67
CA PRO A 313 -18.79 28.37 24.02
C PRO A 313 -18.69 28.37 22.48
N ILE A 314 -17.67 27.74 21.88
CA ILE A 314 -17.61 27.48 20.44
C ILE A 314 -18.44 26.24 20.10
N VAL A 315 -18.33 25.18 20.91
CA VAL A 315 -19.14 23.96 20.80
C VAL A 315 -20.62 24.26 20.98
N GLU A 316 -20.99 24.96 22.05
CA GLU A 316 -22.39 25.34 22.34
C GLU A 316 -23.01 26.14 21.18
N ALA A 317 -22.25 27.04 20.55
CA ALA A 317 -22.71 27.81 19.38
C ALA A 317 -22.84 26.95 18.10
N ALA A 318 -21.90 26.03 17.85
CA ALA A 318 -21.94 25.13 16.71
C ALA A 318 -23.10 24.13 16.82
N HIS A 319 -23.30 23.52 17.99
CA HIS A 319 -24.41 22.62 18.28
C HIS A 319 -25.76 23.34 18.19
N SER A 320 -25.86 24.59 18.64
CA SER A 320 -27.05 25.43 18.47
C SER A 320 -27.42 25.69 17.00
N ALA A 321 -26.45 25.58 16.08
CA ALA A 321 -26.65 25.66 14.63
C ALA A 321 -26.78 24.28 13.95
N GLY A 322 -26.73 23.17 14.70
CA GLY A 322 -26.76 21.81 14.15
C GLY A 322 -25.45 21.37 13.47
N ILE A 323 -24.33 22.05 13.73
CA ILE A 323 -23.01 21.79 13.15
C ILE A 323 -22.18 20.94 14.12
N LYS A 324 -21.57 19.85 13.62
CA LYS A 324 -20.70 18.96 14.40
C LYS A 324 -19.31 19.55 14.63
N VAL A 325 -18.68 19.27 15.76
CA VAL A 325 -17.35 19.80 16.11
C VAL A 325 -16.30 18.70 16.08
N ILE A 326 -15.26 18.90 15.26
CA ILE A 326 -14.11 18.01 15.14
C ILE A 326 -12.87 18.79 15.59
N ILE A 327 -12.13 18.26 16.57
CA ILE A 327 -10.92 18.91 17.08
C ILE A 327 -9.68 18.03 16.81
N ASP A 328 -8.67 18.62 16.17
CA ASP A 328 -7.36 18.00 16.04
C ASP A 328 -6.49 18.30 17.28
N GLU A 329 -6.48 17.35 18.22
CA GLU A 329 -5.62 17.33 19.42
C GLU A 329 -4.29 16.59 19.16
N ALA A 330 -3.75 16.63 17.93
CA ALA A 330 -2.47 16.02 17.58
C ALA A 330 -1.29 16.39 18.51
N TRP A 331 -1.32 17.57 19.13
CA TRP A 331 -0.29 18.03 20.07
C TRP A 331 -0.73 18.02 21.55
N TYR A 332 -1.93 17.51 21.88
CA TYR A 332 -2.55 17.69 23.19
C TYR A 332 -3.05 16.40 23.86
N ALA A 333 -2.66 15.23 23.33
CA ALA A 333 -3.17 13.92 23.73
C ALA A 333 -3.00 13.55 25.22
N PHE A 334 -2.14 14.24 25.97
CA PHE A 334 -1.95 14.01 27.42
C PHE A 334 -2.89 14.82 28.31
N ALA A 335 -3.66 15.76 27.77
CA ALA A 335 -4.27 16.83 28.56
C ALA A 335 -5.28 16.36 29.62
N ARG A 336 -5.94 15.21 29.43
CA ARG A 336 -6.88 14.65 30.41
C ARG A 336 -6.22 14.22 31.72
N PHE A 337 -4.94 13.83 31.70
CA PHE A 337 -4.28 13.15 32.82
C PHE A 337 -3.62 14.12 33.83
N HIS A 338 -3.81 15.44 33.68
CA HIS A 338 -3.34 16.42 34.65
C HIS A 338 -4.14 17.75 34.58
N PRO A 339 -4.64 18.31 35.70
CA PRO A 339 -5.66 19.36 35.71
C PRO A 339 -5.23 20.68 35.07
N ALA A 340 -3.93 21.02 35.06
CA ALA A 340 -3.44 22.26 34.44
C ALA A 340 -3.69 22.37 32.93
N PHE A 341 -4.06 21.26 32.26
CA PHE A 341 -4.36 21.23 30.82
C PHE A 341 -5.87 21.16 30.52
N ARG A 342 -6.71 20.88 31.53
CA ARG A 342 -8.16 20.67 31.35
C ARG A 342 -8.92 22.01 31.30
N PRO A 343 -10.15 22.07 30.73
CA PRO A 343 -10.84 20.98 30.04
C PRO A 343 -10.19 20.62 28.69
N THR A 344 -10.31 19.35 28.32
CA THR A 344 -10.01 18.80 26.98
C THR A 344 -11.13 19.07 25.98
N ALA A 345 -10.91 18.83 24.69
CA ALA A 345 -11.96 18.97 23.67
C ALA A 345 -13.19 18.08 23.93
N LEU A 346 -13.00 16.85 24.44
CA LEU A 346 -14.11 15.96 24.79
C LEU A 346 -14.94 16.52 25.96
N GLU A 347 -14.27 17.07 26.98
CA GLU A 347 -14.92 17.70 28.16
C GLU A 347 -15.58 19.05 27.82
N ALA A 348 -15.11 19.72 26.77
CA ALA A 348 -15.78 20.89 26.17
C ALA A 348 -16.98 20.51 25.27
N GLY A 349 -17.22 19.21 25.04
CA GLY A 349 -18.38 18.70 24.29
C GLY A 349 -18.15 18.43 22.79
N ALA A 350 -16.90 18.43 22.31
CA ALA A 350 -16.63 18.14 20.90
C ALA A 350 -17.10 16.72 20.49
N ASP A 351 -17.70 16.59 19.32
CA ASP A 351 -18.27 15.33 18.80
C ASP A 351 -17.19 14.30 18.41
N TYR A 352 -16.05 14.78 17.89
CA TYR A 352 -14.94 13.96 17.43
C TYR A 352 -13.60 14.62 17.78
N VAL A 353 -12.61 13.83 18.22
CA VAL A 353 -11.28 14.33 18.56
C VAL A 353 -10.19 13.39 18.02
N THR A 354 -9.20 13.92 17.29
CA THR A 354 -8.08 13.14 16.75
C THR A 354 -6.79 13.41 17.51
N GLN A 355 -6.09 12.37 17.96
CA GLN A 355 -4.88 12.47 18.77
C GLN A 355 -3.72 11.69 18.15
N SER A 356 -2.60 12.39 17.88
CA SER A 356 -1.34 11.79 17.41
C SER A 356 -0.55 11.28 18.61
N SER A 357 -0.96 10.15 19.18
CA SER A 357 -0.39 9.60 20.42
C SER A 357 1.15 9.55 20.42
N HIS A 358 1.78 9.24 19.29
CA HIS A 358 3.24 9.19 19.15
C HIS A 358 3.99 10.52 19.32
N LYS A 359 3.31 11.68 19.27
CA LYS A 359 3.95 13.00 19.42
C LYS A 359 4.12 13.39 20.88
N THR A 360 3.14 13.05 21.72
CA THR A 360 3.01 13.62 23.07
C THR A 360 2.61 12.62 24.16
N LEU A 361 2.20 11.41 23.79
CA LEU A 361 2.14 10.22 24.65
C LEU A 361 3.26 9.23 24.26
N THR A 362 3.31 8.08 24.93
CA THR A 362 4.29 7.03 24.66
C THR A 362 3.72 6.02 23.67
N ALA A 363 3.87 6.28 22.36
CA ALA A 363 3.51 5.35 21.28
C ALA A 363 4.50 5.47 20.10
N PHE A 364 4.56 4.46 19.23
CA PHE A 364 5.42 4.50 18.04
C PHE A 364 4.89 5.42 16.95
N SER A 365 5.77 6.00 16.12
CA SER A 365 5.41 6.82 14.95
C SER A 365 4.28 6.23 14.11
N GLN A 366 3.45 7.07 13.50
CA GLN A 366 2.16 6.74 12.86
C GLN A 366 1.01 6.39 13.83
N ALA A 367 1.28 5.88 15.04
CA ALA A 367 0.22 5.49 15.97
C ALA A 367 -0.64 6.70 16.42
N SER A 368 -1.96 6.58 16.29
CA SER A 368 -2.93 7.62 16.63
C SER A 368 -4.25 7.05 17.15
N MET A 369 -5.03 7.89 17.83
CA MET A 369 -6.38 7.56 18.30
C MET A 369 -7.40 8.53 17.72
N VAL A 370 -8.60 8.03 17.42
CA VAL A 370 -9.78 8.83 17.09
C VAL A 370 -10.84 8.58 18.14
N HIS A 371 -11.18 9.61 18.90
CA HIS A 371 -12.19 9.59 19.95
C HIS A 371 -13.52 10.11 19.40
N VAL A 372 -14.60 9.46 19.80
CA VAL A 372 -15.97 9.77 19.40
C VAL A 372 -16.79 10.05 20.65
N ASN A 373 -17.49 11.18 20.65
CA ASN A 373 -18.46 11.59 21.66
C ASN A 373 -19.88 11.72 21.08
N ASP A 374 -20.01 11.79 19.75
CA ASP A 374 -21.28 12.00 19.04
C ASP A 374 -22.39 10.99 19.47
N PRO A 375 -23.52 11.48 20.03
CA PRO A 375 -24.67 10.64 20.36
C PRO A 375 -25.35 9.99 19.15
N ALA A 376 -25.28 10.62 17.97
CA ALA A 376 -25.90 10.18 16.72
C ALA A 376 -24.97 9.32 15.84
N PHE A 377 -23.84 8.86 16.40
CA PHE A 377 -22.81 8.11 15.69
C PHE A 377 -23.27 6.76 15.12
N ASP A 378 -23.19 6.62 13.79
CA ASP A 378 -23.26 5.33 13.09
C ASP A 378 -21.88 4.65 13.05
N GLU A 379 -21.71 3.63 13.88
CA GLU A 379 -20.48 2.84 13.96
C GLU A 379 -20.21 2.00 12.71
N HIS A 380 -21.24 1.50 12.02
CA HIS A 380 -21.05 0.65 10.85
C HIS A 380 -20.55 1.49 9.68
N LEU A 381 -21.20 2.62 9.42
CA LEU A 381 -20.76 3.56 8.39
C LEU A 381 -19.38 4.14 8.71
N PHE A 382 -19.09 4.46 9.98
CA PHE A 382 -17.75 4.91 10.37
C PHE A 382 -16.69 3.82 10.16
N ARG A 383 -16.97 2.56 10.51
CA ARG A 383 -16.03 1.45 10.36
C ARG A 383 -15.66 1.21 8.90
N GLU A 384 -16.63 1.25 7.99
CA GLU A 384 -16.36 1.06 6.56
C GLU A 384 -15.56 2.22 5.96
N ASN A 385 -15.84 3.47 6.34
CA ASN A 385 -15.02 4.61 5.92
C ASN A 385 -13.60 4.56 6.53
N PHE A 386 -13.46 4.10 7.78
CA PHE A 386 -12.15 3.86 8.41
C PHE A 386 -11.35 2.78 7.68
N ASN A 387 -12.03 1.69 7.26
CA ASN A 387 -11.44 0.58 6.52
C ASN A 387 -10.92 0.99 5.11
N MET A 388 -11.33 2.14 4.57
CA MET A 388 -10.73 2.70 3.34
C MET A 388 -9.32 3.28 3.55
N TYR A 389 -8.92 3.60 4.78
CA TYR A 389 -7.64 4.24 5.11
C TYR A 389 -6.67 3.31 5.86
N ALA A 390 -7.20 2.33 6.60
CA ALA A 390 -6.41 1.34 7.32
C ALA A 390 -5.83 0.24 6.38
N SER A 391 -4.59 -0.18 6.66
CA SER A 391 -4.00 -1.36 6.01
C SER A 391 -4.68 -2.64 6.51
N THR A 392 -4.98 -3.57 5.59
CA THR A 392 -5.42 -4.94 5.92
C THR A 392 -4.35 -5.76 6.65
N SER A 393 -3.09 -5.34 6.54
CA SER A 393 -1.94 -5.83 7.31
C SER A 393 -1.35 -4.67 8.12
N PRO A 394 -1.94 -4.30 9.27
CA PRO A 394 -1.43 -3.22 10.11
C PRO A 394 -0.28 -3.74 10.98
N GLN A 395 0.79 -2.96 11.15
CA GLN A 395 1.93 -3.36 12.00
C GLN A 395 1.50 -3.45 13.47
N TYR A 396 1.48 -4.66 14.03
CA TYR A 396 0.95 -4.93 15.37
C TYR A 396 1.75 -4.23 16.49
N GLY A 397 3.03 -3.92 16.26
CA GLY A 397 3.82 -3.07 17.16
C GLY A 397 3.19 -1.70 17.42
N LEU A 398 2.54 -1.08 16.41
CA LEU A 398 1.84 0.20 16.57
C LEU A 398 0.64 0.07 17.51
N ILE A 399 -0.19 -0.97 17.30
CA ILE A 399 -1.39 -1.27 18.08
C ILE A 399 -1.00 -1.55 19.55
N ALA A 400 0.05 -2.34 19.78
CA ALA A 400 0.59 -2.59 21.11
C ALA A 400 1.12 -1.30 21.79
N SER A 401 1.75 -0.40 21.02
CA SER A 401 2.23 0.87 21.56
C SER A 401 1.09 1.82 21.99
N LEU A 402 -0.09 1.74 21.36
CA LEU A 402 -1.28 2.51 21.78
C LEU A 402 -1.86 1.98 23.10
N ASP A 403 -1.96 0.66 23.25
CA ASP A 403 -2.47 -0.01 24.45
C ASP A 403 -1.53 0.23 25.65
N VAL A 404 -0.21 0.10 25.45
CA VAL A 404 0.80 0.41 26.46
C VAL A 404 0.88 1.92 26.75
N GLY A 405 0.72 2.79 25.75
CA GLY A 405 0.65 4.23 25.91
C GLY A 405 -0.54 4.66 26.79
N ARG A 406 -1.72 4.05 26.57
CA ARG A 406 -2.90 4.19 27.44
C ARG A 406 -2.61 3.75 28.87
N LYS A 407 -1.97 2.58 29.06
CA LYS A 407 -1.57 2.08 30.39
C LYS A 407 -0.67 3.07 31.12
N GLN A 408 0.35 3.63 30.46
CA GLN A 408 1.22 4.63 31.09
C GLN A 408 0.48 5.93 31.39
N ALA A 409 -0.40 6.39 30.49
CA ALA A 409 -1.18 7.61 30.71
C ALA A 409 -2.11 7.50 31.93
N VAL A 410 -2.80 6.37 32.11
CA VAL A 410 -3.66 6.12 33.28
C VAL A 410 -2.85 5.92 34.57
N MET A 411 -1.80 5.10 34.56
CA MET A 411 -1.09 4.72 35.79
C MET A 411 -0.04 5.74 36.24
N GLU A 412 0.65 6.42 35.32
CA GLU A 412 1.77 7.33 35.62
C GLU A 412 1.57 8.76 35.11
N GLY A 413 0.54 9.01 34.29
CA GLY A 413 0.39 10.26 33.52
C GLY A 413 0.46 11.51 34.39
N TYR A 414 -0.32 11.56 35.48
CA TYR A 414 -0.32 12.69 36.40
C TYR A 414 1.09 13.01 36.93
N ARG A 415 1.82 12.01 37.45
CA ARG A 415 3.19 12.19 37.96
C ARG A 415 4.16 12.65 36.87
N LEU A 416 4.08 12.07 35.68
CA LEU A 416 4.98 12.39 34.58
C LEU A 416 4.72 13.79 34.02
N LEU A 417 3.45 14.22 33.97
CA LEU A 417 3.03 15.54 33.51
C LEU A 417 3.34 16.64 34.54
N ASP A 418 3.04 16.43 35.82
CA ASP A 418 3.45 17.33 36.91
C ASP A 418 4.97 17.58 36.90
N ARG A 419 5.77 16.51 36.80
CA ARG A 419 7.23 16.61 36.65
C ARG A 419 7.61 17.42 35.41
N THR A 420 6.90 17.24 34.30
CA THR A 420 7.18 17.94 33.04
C THR A 420 6.82 19.43 33.13
N VAL A 421 5.71 19.80 33.77
CA VAL A 421 5.33 21.20 34.06
C VAL A 421 6.36 21.86 34.97
N LYS A 422 6.77 21.19 36.05
CA LYS A 422 7.82 21.69 36.97
C LYS A 422 9.16 21.90 36.26
N LEU A 423 9.62 20.92 35.49
CA LEU A 423 10.83 21.02 34.66
C LEU A 423 10.73 22.14 33.60
N SER A 424 9.54 22.40 33.07
CA SER A 424 9.29 23.50 32.13
C SER A 424 9.38 24.87 32.82
N GLY A 425 8.81 25.02 34.02
CA GLY A 425 8.95 26.22 34.84
C GLY A 425 10.40 26.50 35.22
N GLU A 426 11.14 25.47 35.64
CA GLU A 426 12.59 25.56 35.87
C GLU A 426 13.35 26.01 34.62
N LEU A 427 13.08 25.38 33.46
CA LEU A 427 13.75 25.70 32.21
C LEU A 427 13.43 27.13 31.74
N ARG A 428 12.18 27.58 31.90
CA ARG A 428 11.74 28.96 31.62
C ARG A 428 12.53 29.98 32.44
N GLN A 429 12.65 29.78 33.75
CA GLN A 429 13.45 30.64 34.64
C GLN A 429 14.94 30.60 34.27
N LYS A 430 15.49 29.40 34.02
CA LYS A 430 16.90 29.21 33.65
C LYS A 430 17.24 29.89 32.31
N ILE A 431 16.43 29.73 31.27
CA ILE A 431 16.60 30.44 29.98
C ILE A 431 16.55 31.95 30.18
N ASN A 432 15.54 32.48 30.88
CA ASN A 432 15.41 33.93 31.11
C ASN A 432 16.60 34.50 31.90
N SER A 433 17.21 33.73 32.80
CA SER A 433 18.42 34.14 33.54
C SER A 433 19.67 34.34 32.68
N THR A 434 19.68 33.86 31.43
CA THR A 434 20.79 34.13 30.48
C THR A 434 20.85 35.59 29.99
N GLY A 435 19.77 36.37 30.15
CA GLY A 435 19.67 37.78 29.75
C GLY A 435 19.55 38.05 28.24
N VAL A 436 20.00 37.11 27.39
CA VAL A 436 19.99 37.24 25.92
C VAL A 436 18.96 36.36 25.23
N PHE A 437 18.43 35.34 25.92
CA PHE A 437 17.30 34.52 25.49
C PHE A 437 16.10 34.82 26.40
N ARG A 438 14.91 34.99 25.82
CA ARG A 438 13.64 35.16 26.56
C ARG A 438 12.65 34.10 26.10
N VAL A 439 12.11 33.32 27.03
CA VAL A 439 10.91 32.54 26.76
C VAL A 439 9.71 33.49 26.69
N LEU A 440 8.86 33.32 25.68
CA LEU A 440 7.67 34.12 25.46
C LEU A 440 6.54 33.68 26.40
N GLU A 441 5.79 34.66 26.89
CA GLU A 441 4.56 34.44 27.66
C GLU A 441 3.32 34.60 26.75
N LEU A 442 2.12 34.26 27.26
CA LEU A 442 0.87 34.36 26.50
C LEU A 442 0.67 35.77 25.88
N GLU A 443 0.97 36.83 26.62
CA GLU A 443 0.88 38.24 26.18
C GLU A 443 1.84 38.58 25.02
N ASP A 444 3.00 37.92 24.93
CA ASP A 444 3.93 38.08 23.81
C ASP A 444 3.41 37.39 22.54
N LEU A 445 2.63 36.32 22.70
CA LEU A 445 2.15 35.46 21.62
C LEU A 445 0.81 35.94 21.04
N LEU A 446 -0.11 36.45 21.88
CA LEU A 446 -1.43 36.90 21.44
C LEU A 446 -1.36 38.19 20.58
N PRO A 447 -2.07 38.26 19.45
CA PRO A 447 -2.45 39.52 18.82
C PRO A 447 -3.67 40.14 19.52
N GLU A 448 -3.91 41.44 19.27
CA GLU A 448 -4.98 42.22 19.91
C GLU A 448 -6.37 41.60 19.72
N GLU A 449 -6.64 41.04 18.55
CA GLU A 449 -7.91 40.40 18.17
C GLU A 449 -8.26 39.14 19.00
N LEU A 450 -7.30 38.55 19.73
CA LEU A 450 -7.53 37.38 20.60
C LEU A 450 -7.57 37.69 22.10
N GLN A 451 -7.34 38.93 22.52
CA GLN A 451 -7.21 39.27 23.95
C GLN A 451 -8.47 38.97 24.78
N GLN A 452 -9.64 38.93 24.14
CA GLN A 452 -10.94 38.66 24.80
C GLN A 452 -11.45 37.23 24.57
N ASP A 453 -10.73 36.39 23.81
CA ASP A 453 -11.22 35.08 23.36
C ASP A 453 -11.05 33.96 24.40
N GLY A 454 -10.36 34.21 25.51
CA GLY A 454 -10.12 33.21 26.57
C GLY A 454 -8.97 32.22 26.28
N ILE A 455 -8.11 32.55 25.31
CA ILE A 455 -6.99 31.69 24.87
C ILE A 455 -6.01 31.41 26.02
N ARG A 456 -5.58 30.15 26.15
CA ARG A 456 -4.56 29.72 27.13
C ARG A 456 -3.26 29.30 26.43
N LEU A 457 -2.18 29.11 27.19
CA LEU A 457 -0.88 28.61 26.70
C LEU A 457 -0.54 27.28 27.37
N ASP A 458 -0.14 26.29 26.58
CA ASP A 458 0.40 25.01 27.02
C ASP A 458 1.78 25.22 27.70
N PRO A 459 1.94 24.96 29.01
CA PRO A 459 3.21 25.15 29.70
C PRO A 459 4.34 24.20 29.22
N THR A 460 4.04 23.14 28.45
CA THR A 460 5.06 22.22 27.91
C THR A 460 5.71 22.71 26.60
N LYS A 461 5.14 23.76 26.00
CA LYS A 461 5.60 24.38 24.75
C LYS A 461 6.36 25.67 25.09
N LEU A 462 7.68 25.65 25.00
CA LEU A 462 8.52 26.82 25.31
C LEU A 462 9.04 27.47 24.01
N THR A 463 8.35 28.50 23.53
CA THR A 463 8.84 29.37 22.45
C THR A 463 9.80 30.43 23.01
N VAL A 464 11.01 30.49 22.46
CA VAL A 464 12.10 31.36 22.91
C VAL A 464 12.39 32.42 21.84
N ASP A 465 12.30 33.70 22.18
CA ASP A 465 12.88 34.80 21.41
C ASP A 465 14.40 34.84 21.61
N ILE A 466 15.09 34.87 20.48
CA ILE A 466 16.55 34.79 20.38
C ILE A 466 17.16 36.10 19.85
N SER A 467 16.35 37.11 19.53
CA SER A 467 16.79 38.32 18.81
C SER A 467 17.89 39.10 19.55
N LYS A 468 17.86 39.08 20.89
CA LYS A 468 18.90 39.67 21.75
C LYS A 468 20.22 38.89 21.81
N SER A 469 20.25 37.64 21.32
CA SER A 469 21.45 36.79 21.35
C SER A 469 22.42 37.02 20.18
N GLY A 470 21.99 37.76 19.15
CA GLY A 470 22.80 38.04 17.95
C GLY A 470 22.90 36.88 16.95
N TYR A 471 22.60 35.64 17.34
CA TYR A 471 22.44 34.52 16.41
C TYR A 471 21.13 34.64 15.63
N SER A 472 21.10 34.14 14.38
CA SER A 472 19.85 33.79 13.70
C SER A 472 19.34 32.44 14.19
N ALA A 473 18.05 32.15 13.97
CA ALA A 473 17.45 30.88 14.39
C ALA A 473 18.07 29.67 13.66
N GLN A 474 18.60 29.88 12.46
CA GLN A 474 19.36 28.86 11.73
C GLN A 474 20.73 28.59 12.36
N GLU A 475 21.55 29.63 12.58
CA GLU A 475 22.87 29.47 13.21
C GLU A 475 22.74 28.82 14.58
N LEU A 476 21.74 29.25 15.37
CA LEU A 476 21.50 28.71 16.70
C LEU A 476 21.06 27.24 16.66
N GLN A 477 20.13 26.85 15.77
CA GLN A 477 19.72 25.45 15.62
C GLN A 477 20.89 24.58 15.13
N GLN A 478 21.68 25.06 14.18
CA GLN A 478 22.85 24.33 13.66
C GLN A 478 23.91 24.11 14.76
N ILE A 479 24.21 25.14 15.57
CA ILE A 479 25.15 25.01 16.68
C ILE A 479 24.60 24.09 17.79
N LEU A 480 23.30 24.16 18.11
CA LEU A 480 22.68 23.24 19.08
C LEU A 480 22.77 21.78 18.60
N PHE A 481 22.56 21.52 17.31
CA PHE A 481 22.71 20.21 16.71
C PHE A 481 24.18 19.74 16.69
N GLU A 482 25.04 20.41 15.94
CA GLU A 482 26.42 19.97 15.66
C GLU A 482 27.34 20.02 16.89
N ARG A 483 27.23 21.05 17.73
CA ARG A 483 28.15 21.26 18.88
C ARG A 483 27.64 20.68 20.18
N PHE A 484 26.33 20.59 20.37
CA PHE A 484 25.71 20.20 21.65
C PHE A 484 24.84 18.93 21.58
N ASN A 485 24.61 18.38 20.38
CA ASN A 485 23.75 17.22 20.13
C ASN A 485 22.33 17.41 20.71
N ILE A 486 21.74 18.57 20.40
CA ILE A 486 20.39 19.00 20.81
C ILE A 486 19.61 19.43 19.58
N GLN A 487 18.53 18.71 19.27
CA GLN A 487 17.57 19.09 18.24
C GLN A 487 16.50 20.01 18.84
N GLY A 488 16.18 21.12 18.14
CA GLY A 488 15.01 21.95 18.41
C GLY A 488 13.80 21.50 17.58
N GLU A 489 12.60 21.63 18.13
CA GLU A 489 11.34 21.18 17.51
C GLU A 489 10.97 22.03 16.30
N LYS A 490 10.92 23.36 16.46
CA LYS A 490 10.60 24.32 15.40
C LYS A 490 11.48 25.56 15.50
N ARG A 491 11.80 26.17 14.35
CA ARG A 491 12.35 27.53 14.27
C ARG A 491 11.43 28.45 13.46
N THR A 492 11.47 29.74 13.74
CA THR A 492 10.99 30.81 12.85
C THR A 492 12.21 31.61 12.35
N PHE A 493 12.06 32.91 12.07
CA PHE A 493 13.20 33.81 11.86
C PHE A 493 13.78 34.32 13.19
N ASN A 494 12.93 34.60 14.18
CA ASN A 494 13.26 35.28 15.43
C ASN A 494 13.10 34.40 16.69
N THR A 495 12.55 33.18 16.54
CA THR A 495 12.27 32.27 17.67
C THR A 495 12.69 30.82 17.40
N ILE A 496 12.89 30.06 18.48
CA ILE A 496 12.94 28.59 18.48
C ILE A 496 11.91 28.07 19.49
N THR A 497 11.07 27.13 19.08
CA THR A 497 10.10 26.45 19.95
C THR A 497 10.68 25.11 20.40
N LEU A 498 10.54 24.81 21.70
CA LEU A 498 10.99 23.61 22.38
C LEU A 498 9.78 22.83 22.90
N LEU A 499 9.77 21.51 22.73
CA LEU A 499 8.73 20.61 23.21
C LEU A 499 9.25 19.78 24.40
N LEU A 500 8.55 19.82 25.53
CA LEU A 500 8.84 18.98 26.69
C LEU A 500 7.76 17.90 26.83
N SER A 501 8.08 16.65 26.47
CA SER A 501 7.19 15.50 26.69
C SER A 501 7.43 14.81 28.04
N MET A 502 6.61 13.83 28.41
CA MET A 502 6.81 12.96 29.59
C MET A 502 8.21 12.29 29.63
N GLY A 503 8.85 12.10 28.47
CA GLY A 503 10.22 11.63 28.31
C GLY A 503 11.31 12.69 28.59
N THR A 504 10.95 13.87 29.09
CA THR A 504 11.89 14.93 29.49
C THR A 504 12.51 14.62 30.86
N THR A 505 13.84 14.71 30.95
CA THR A 505 14.59 14.46 32.17
C THR A 505 15.35 15.72 32.61
N GLY A 506 15.67 15.83 33.90
CA GLY A 506 16.48 16.95 34.42
C GLY A 506 17.82 17.08 33.71
N SER A 507 18.44 15.96 33.29
CA SER A 507 19.68 15.98 32.52
C SER A 507 19.54 16.60 31.12
N LYS A 508 18.38 16.44 30.45
CA LYS A 508 18.07 17.14 29.18
C LYS A 508 17.95 18.64 29.42
N VAL A 509 17.20 19.04 30.46
CA VAL A 509 17.00 20.45 30.86
C VAL A 509 18.34 21.13 31.19
N SER A 510 19.18 20.50 32.02
CA SER A 510 20.50 21.04 32.40
C SER A 510 21.47 21.12 31.21
N ARG A 511 21.48 20.13 30.31
CA ARG A 511 22.27 20.18 29.06
C ARG A 511 21.89 21.35 28.18
N LEU A 512 20.59 21.57 27.96
CA LEU A 512 20.07 22.66 27.14
C LEU A 512 20.40 24.02 27.78
N PHE A 513 20.20 24.16 29.10
CA PHE A 513 20.55 25.38 29.81
C PHE A 513 22.06 25.68 29.73
N ASP A 514 22.94 24.70 29.94
CA ASP A 514 24.39 24.90 29.81
C ASP A 514 24.80 25.28 28.38
N ALA A 515 24.21 24.65 27.34
CA ALA A 515 24.43 25.05 25.95
C ALA A 515 24.03 26.52 25.70
N MET A 516 22.83 26.93 26.13
CA MET A 516 22.36 28.32 25.99
C MET A 516 23.18 29.31 26.84
N LEU A 517 23.58 28.94 28.06
CA LEU A 517 24.42 29.76 28.93
C LEU A 517 25.85 29.93 28.39
N ARG A 518 26.38 28.93 27.67
CA ARG A 518 27.65 29.05 26.93
C ARG A 518 27.51 30.01 25.76
N LEU A 519 26.44 29.90 24.96
CA LEU A 519 26.17 30.79 23.82
C LEU A 519 25.90 32.24 24.26
N ALA A 520 25.29 32.45 25.43
CA ALA A 520 25.13 33.78 26.02
C ALA A 520 26.47 34.47 26.37
N LYS A 521 27.56 33.71 26.55
CA LYS A 521 28.89 34.27 26.83
C LYS A 521 29.61 34.80 25.59
N ASP A 522 29.19 34.44 24.37
CA ASP A 522 29.73 35.01 23.12
C ASP A 522 29.46 36.54 23.00
N ARG A 523 28.48 37.08 23.74
CA ARG A 523 28.12 38.52 23.82
C ARG A 523 28.02 39.22 22.44
N ARG A 524 27.44 38.53 21.46
CA ARG A 524 27.21 39.07 20.11
C ARG A 524 26.28 40.28 20.17
N PRO A 525 26.43 41.28 19.28
CA PRO A 525 25.48 42.39 19.19
C PRO A 525 24.08 41.86 18.84
N PRO A 526 23.01 42.42 19.43
CA PRO A 526 21.64 41.99 19.16
C PRO A 526 21.28 42.27 17.69
N ARG A 527 20.52 41.36 17.07
CA ARG A 527 20.02 41.54 15.70
C ARG A 527 18.70 42.32 15.73
N SER A 528 18.44 43.09 14.67
CA SER A 528 17.11 43.62 14.42
C SER A 528 16.12 42.48 14.17
N TYR A 529 14.90 42.59 14.71
CA TYR A 529 13.82 41.65 14.42
C TYR A 529 13.59 41.54 12.91
N TYR A 530 13.67 40.34 12.36
CA TYR A 530 13.23 40.10 10.99
C TYR A 530 11.70 40.18 10.95
N ARG A 531 11.17 41.31 10.48
CA ARG A 531 9.73 41.47 10.28
C ARG A 531 9.30 40.76 9.00
N ILE A 532 8.63 39.63 9.16
CA ILE A 532 7.91 38.99 8.06
C ILE A 532 6.85 39.98 7.57
N THR A 533 6.75 40.19 6.26
CA THR A 533 5.63 40.97 5.69
C THR A 533 4.33 40.20 5.87
N GLU A 534 3.23 40.92 6.11
CA GLU A 534 1.90 40.37 6.46
C GLU A 534 1.59 39.04 5.76
N ILE A 535 1.27 38.01 6.57
CA ILE A 535 0.94 36.68 6.08
C ILE A 535 -0.30 36.81 5.20
N PRO A 536 -0.27 36.34 3.94
CA PRO A 536 -1.34 36.61 2.98
C PRO A 536 -2.66 35.99 3.46
N ARG A 537 -3.68 36.82 3.70
CA ARG A 537 -5.06 36.40 4.00
C ARG A 537 -5.61 35.42 2.96
N PHE A 538 -6.58 34.61 3.34
CA PHE A 538 -7.13 33.59 2.46
C PHE A 538 -7.88 34.24 1.29
N SER A 539 -7.41 33.96 0.07
CA SER A 539 -8.02 34.46 -1.16
C SER A 539 -9.19 33.57 -1.60
N ARG A 540 -10.03 34.07 -2.52
CA ARG A 540 -11.21 33.32 -2.99
C ARG A 540 -10.83 31.94 -3.54
N LEU A 541 -11.64 30.93 -3.21
CA LEU A 541 -11.71 29.71 -4.03
C LEU A 541 -12.44 30.05 -5.33
N ALA A 542 -11.94 29.55 -6.46
CA ALA A 542 -12.65 29.57 -7.73
C ALA A 542 -13.46 28.29 -7.92
N CYS A 543 -12.88 27.15 -7.53
CA CYS A 543 -13.48 25.83 -7.64
C CYS A 543 -13.18 24.95 -6.40
N LEU A 544 -13.84 23.79 -6.31
CA LEU A 544 -13.57 22.79 -5.27
C LEU A 544 -12.11 22.30 -5.35
N PRO A 545 -11.38 22.17 -4.22
CA PRO A 545 -9.97 21.74 -4.24
C PRO A 545 -9.73 20.40 -4.93
N ARG A 546 -10.68 19.46 -4.83
CA ARG A 546 -10.63 18.18 -5.56
C ARG A 546 -10.45 18.39 -7.06
N LEU A 547 -11.24 19.29 -7.65
CA LEU A 547 -11.28 19.49 -9.10
C LEU A 547 -9.95 20.08 -9.57
N ALA A 548 -9.44 21.13 -8.91
CA ALA A 548 -8.14 21.70 -9.27
C ALA A 548 -6.95 20.74 -9.08
N PHE A 549 -6.99 19.85 -8.09
CA PHE A 549 -5.87 18.97 -7.77
C PHE A 549 -5.60 17.90 -8.84
N TYR A 550 -6.67 17.34 -9.43
CA TYR A 550 -6.60 16.22 -10.39
C TYR A 550 -6.48 16.64 -11.86
N GLU A 551 -6.68 17.91 -12.22
CA GLU A 551 -6.36 18.41 -13.57
C GLU A 551 -4.85 18.39 -13.83
N SER A 552 -4.43 18.55 -15.09
CA SER A 552 -3.01 18.52 -15.46
C SER A 552 -2.28 19.80 -15.03
N GLY A 553 -2.85 20.96 -15.36
CA GLY A 553 -2.31 22.29 -15.12
C GLY A 553 -1.06 22.62 -15.94
N GLU A 554 -0.84 23.91 -16.19
CA GLU A 554 0.46 24.41 -16.64
C GLU A 554 1.35 24.79 -15.44
N ARG A 555 2.67 24.87 -15.65
CA ARG A 555 3.63 25.33 -14.64
C ARG A 555 4.10 26.72 -15.00
N LEU A 556 3.95 27.68 -14.08
CA LEU A 556 4.48 29.03 -14.22
C LEU A 556 5.53 29.27 -13.13
N LEU A 557 6.67 29.86 -13.52
CA LEU A 557 7.75 30.20 -12.59
C LEU A 557 7.26 31.15 -11.50
N LEU A 558 7.71 30.95 -10.26
CA LEU A 558 7.38 31.80 -9.11
C LEU A 558 7.99 33.21 -9.24
N LEU A 559 9.09 33.32 -9.97
CA LEU A 559 9.78 34.56 -10.30
C LEU A 559 9.69 34.86 -11.80
N ASP A 560 9.83 36.13 -12.17
CA ASP A 560 10.10 36.55 -13.55
C ASP A 560 11.62 36.62 -13.82
N ASP A 561 12.01 36.90 -15.08
CA ASP A 561 13.42 36.96 -15.52
C ASP A 561 14.27 38.02 -14.76
N ASP A 562 13.61 39.06 -14.22
CA ASP A 562 14.22 40.08 -13.35
C ASP A 562 14.30 39.61 -11.87
N GLY A 563 13.89 38.38 -11.61
CA GLY A 563 13.81 37.76 -10.29
C GLY A 563 12.73 38.35 -9.37
N ARG A 564 11.73 39.07 -9.89
CA ARG A 564 10.62 39.63 -9.09
C ARG A 564 9.45 38.63 -9.04
N PRO A 565 8.45 38.80 -8.14
CA PRO A 565 7.30 37.90 -8.08
C PRO A 565 6.54 37.88 -9.41
N ASN A 566 6.43 36.71 -10.05
CA ASN A 566 5.90 36.62 -11.41
C ASN A 566 4.44 37.09 -11.50
N GLN A 567 4.17 38.07 -12.36
CA GLN A 567 2.81 38.61 -12.55
C GLN A 567 1.89 37.65 -13.34
N ALA A 568 2.44 36.70 -14.10
CA ALA A 568 1.65 35.69 -14.82
C ALA A 568 0.90 34.72 -13.88
N LEU A 569 1.29 34.67 -12.59
CA LEU A 569 0.59 33.90 -11.56
C LEU A 569 -0.64 34.63 -10.97
N LEU A 570 -0.85 35.92 -11.27
CA LEU A 570 -1.96 36.69 -10.70
C LEU A 570 -3.32 36.25 -11.27
N ASP A 571 -4.31 36.14 -10.39
CA ASP A 571 -5.67 35.63 -10.66
C ASP A 571 -5.77 34.21 -11.24
N ARG A 572 -4.64 33.49 -11.38
CA ARG A 572 -4.60 32.07 -11.73
C ARG A 572 -5.08 31.19 -10.58
N VAL A 573 -5.66 30.04 -10.89
CA VAL A 573 -6.15 29.07 -9.90
C VAL A 573 -5.07 28.01 -9.65
N CYS A 574 -4.63 27.84 -8.40
CA CYS A 574 -3.61 26.87 -8.02
C CYS A 574 -4.13 25.42 -8.11
N CYS A 575 -3.34 24.50 -8.67
CA CYS A 575 -3.63 23.07 -8.66
C CYS A 575 -3.04 22.36 -7.44
N ASP A 576 -1.91 22.85 -6.91
CA ASP A 576 -1.17 22.19 -5.85
C ASP A 576 -1.37 22.82 -4.46
N GLN A 577 -1.03 22.06 -3.42
CA GLN A 577 -1.05 22.52 -2.03
C GLN A 577 0.35 23.00 -1.64
N ILE A 578 0.55 24.33 -1.58
CA ILE A 578 1.85 24.93 -1.31
C ILE A 578 2.00 25.15 0.20
N VAL A 579 2.94 24.44 0.83
CA VAL A 579 3.03 24.31 2.30
C VAL A 579 4.43 24.64 2.81
N SER A 580 4.55 25.64 3.69
CA SER A 580 5.84 26.00 4.32
C SER A 580 6.09 25.22 5.61
N TYR A 581 7.29 24.64 5.72
CA TYR A 581 7.74 23.84 6.86
C TYR A 581 8.95 24.48 7.59
N PRO A 582 8.97 24.45 8.94
CA PRO A 582 7.83 24.21 9.84
C PRO A 582 6.83 25.39 9.81
N PRO A 583 5.56 25.21 10.24
CA PRO A 583 4.99 24.03 10.89
C PRO A 583 4.17 23.10 9.97
N GLY A 584 4.03 23.41 8.67
CA GLY A 584 3.23 22.59 7.75
C GLY A 584 1.82 23.10 7.44
N ILE A 585 1.61 24.42 7.52
CA ILE A 585 0.37 25.11 7.14
C ILE A 585 0.43 25.50 5.65
N PRO A 586 -0.65 25.31 4.87
CA PRO A 586 -0.67 25.77 3.49
C PRO A 586 -0.72 27.30 3.36
N VAL A 587 0.20 27.84 2.57
CA VAL A 587 0.09 29.22 2.05
C VAL A 587 -1.05 29.28 1.03
N VAL A 588 -1.14 28.27 0.17
CA VAL A 588 -2.12 28.11 -0.91
C VAL A 588 -2.64 26.67 -0.93
N VAL A 589 -3.94 26.50 -1.19
CA VAL A 589 -4.58 25.19 -1.42
C VAL A 589 -5.06 25.04 -2.87
N PRO A 590 -5.28 23.82 -3.38
CA PRO A 590 -5.89 23.62 -4.69
C PRO A 590 -7.24 24.33 -4.80
N GLY A 591 -7.53 24.91 -5.97
CA GLY A 591 -8.77 25.65 -6.25
C GLY A 591 -8.76 27.10 -5.74
N GLN A 592 -7.72 27.52 -5.01
CA GLN A 592 -7.54 28.89 -4.54
C GLN A 592 -6.95 29.79 -5.63
N VAL A 593 -7.44 31.03 -5.71
CA VAL A 593 -6.94 32.04 -6.64
C VAL A 593 -5.70 32.72 -6.08
N ILE A 594 -4.62 32.73 -6.84
CA ILE A 594 -3.34 33.32 -6.46
C ILE A 594 -3.43 34.86 -6.62
N ASN A 595 -2.93 35.59 -5.62
CA ASN A 595 -2.89 37.05 -5.61
C ASN A 595 -1.47 37.57 -5.33
N LEU A 596 -1.26 38.88 -5.49
CA LEU A 596 0.07 39.49 -5.35
C LEU A 596 0.69 39.27 -3.95
N ALA A 597 -0.12 39.24 -2.89
CA ALA A 597 0.37 38.97 -1.54
C ALA A 597 0.91 37.53 -1.42
N ILE A 598 0.23 36.54 -2.01
CA ILE A 598 0.66 35.14 -2.06
C ILE A 598 1.98 35.00 -2.84
N VAL A 599 2.07 35.50 -4.07
CA VAL A 599 3.29 35.36 -4.89
C VAL A 599 4.47 36.06 -4.21
N THR A 600 4.26 37.27 -3.68
CA THR A 600 5.32 38.03 -2.98
C THR A 600 5.74 37.37 -1.66
N TYR A 601 4.84 36.67 -0.96
CA TYR A 601 5.18 35.92 0.25
C TYR A 601 6.03 34.68 -0.09
N LEU A 602 5.60 33.87 -1.06
CA LEU A 602 6.34 32.70 -1.54
C LEU A 602 7.73 33.09 -2.09
N ALA A 603 7.81 34.13 -2.92
CA ALA A 603 9.06 34.67 -3.47
C ALA A 603 10.04 35.20 -2.39
N ARG A 604 9.54 35.55 -1.19
CA ARG A 604 10.40 35.91 -0.03
C ARG A 604 10.88 34.69 0.75
N LEU A 605 10.08 33.64 0.85
CA LEU A 605 10.47 32.39 1.52
C LEU A 605 11.57 31.64 0.74
N THR A 606 11.50 31.64 -0.59
CA THR A 606 12.52 31.01 -1.45
C THR A 606 13.84 31.81 -1.48
N LYS A 607 13.77 33.15 -1.44
CA LYS A 607 14.95 34.04 -1.41
C LYS A 607 15.61 34.20 -0.02
N GLY A 608 15.27 33.36 0.96
CA GLY A 608 15.89 33.37 2.29
C GLY A 608 17.37 32.91 2.28
N PRO A 609 18.22 33.38 3.21
CA PRO A 609 19.67 33.10 3.19
C PRO A 609 20.07 31.62 3.37
N LYS A 610 19.15 30.77 3.84
CA LYS A 610 18.82 29.49 3.16
C LYS A 610 17.29 29.39 3.14
N ALA A 611 16.71 28.80 2.10
CA ALA A 611 15.25 28.69 1.97
C ALA A 611 14.62 27.95 3.15
N LEU A 612 13.36 28.28 3.48
CA LEU A 612 12.52 27.35 4.23
C LEU A 612 12.16 26.17 3.33
N GLU A 613 11.85 25.03 3.92
CA GLU A 613 11.32 23.89 3.17
C GLU A 613 9.89 24.22 2.72
N ILE A 614 9.63 24.19 1.40
CA ILE A 614 8.31 24.45 0.83
C ILE A 614 7.90 23.25 -0.01
N HIS A 615 6.88 22.53 0.43
CA HIS A 615 6.26 21.46 -0.35
C HIS A 615 5.25 22.04 -1.35
N GLY A 616 5.08 21.39 -2.51
CA GLY A 616 4.08 21.78 -3.51
C GLY A 616 4.52 22.87 -4.49
N LEU A 617 5.78 23.33 -4.42
CA LEU A 617 6.42 24.00 -5.55
C LEU A 617 7.01 22.92 -6.48
N ALA A 618 6.86 23.10 -7.79
CA ALA A 618 7.48 22.24 -8.79
C ALA A 618 8.92 22.71 -9.05
N ASP A 619 9.84 21.76 -9.27
CA ASP A 619 11.14 22.07 -9.86
C ASP A 619 10.97 22.26 -11.38
N CYS A 620 11.46 23.38 -11.89
CA CYS A 620 11.44 23.78 -13.29
C CYS A 620 12.86 24.19 -13.68
N ASP A 621 13.66 23.21 -14.07
CA ASP A 621 15.08 23.35 -14.47
C ASP A 621 15.96 24.07 -13.43
N GLY A 622 15.69 23.85 -12.13
CA GLY A 622 16.39 24.47 -11.00
C GLY A 622 15.71 25.72 -10.42
N GLU A 623 14.63 26.20 -11.04
CA GLU A 623 13.79 27.26 -10.49
C GLU A 623 12.46 26.73 -9.94
N TYR A 624 11.87 27.44 -8.97
CA TYR A 624 10.60 27.05 -8.39
C TYR A 624 9.42 27.52 -9.25
N GLY A 625 8.60 26.59 -9.73
CA GLY A 625 7.32 26.85 -10.38
C GLY A 625 6.10 26.54 -9.50
N VAL A 626 4.95 27.06 -9.89
CA VAL A 626 3.62 26.76 -9.34
C VAL A 626 2.74 26.18 -10.44
N ARG A 627 2.04 25.09 -10.15
CA ARG A 627 1.08 24.46 -11.06
C ARG A 627 -0.28 25.16 -10.96
N VAL A 628 -0.82 25.61 -12.09
CA VAL A 628 -2.08 26.36 -12.18
C VAL A 628 -2.99 25.83 -13.28
N LEU A 629 -4.30 25.95 -13.11
CA LEU A 629 -5.27 25.54 -14.12
C LEU A 629 -5.12 26.38 -15.38
N THR A 630 -5.04 25.72 -16.54
CA THR A 630 -5.15 26.40 -17.83
C THR A 630 -6.56 26.99 -18.01
N ASP A 631 -6.66 28.01 -18.86
CA ASP A 631 -7.94 28.62 -19.22
C ASP A 631 -8.96 27.63 -19.80
N GLN A 632 -8.52 26.51 -20.37
CA GLN A 632 -9.40 25.48 -20.91
C GLN A 632 -9.87 24.50 -19.83
N GLU A 633 -8.97 24.01 -18.97
CA GLU A 633 -9.34 23.19 -17.81
C GLU A 633 -10.33 23.96 -16.91
N PHE A 634 -10.06 25.24 -16.64
CA PHE A 634 -10.93 26.08 -15.82
C PHE A 634 -12.34 26.28 -16.42
N LYS A 635 -12.47 26.35 -17.75
CA LYS A 635 -13.77 26.36 -18.46
C LYS A 635 -14.47 25.01 -18.47
N ASN A 636 -13.71 23.91 -18.38
CA ASN A 636 -14.25 22.55 -18.34
C ASN A 636 -14.81 22.18 -16.94
N ILE A 637 -14.47 22.93 -15.89
CA ILE A 637 -14.96 22.64 -14.53
C ILE A 637 -16.50 22.67 -14.47
N PRO A 638 -17.15 21.59 -14.00
CA PRO A 638 -18.61 21.55 -13.86
C PRO A 638 -19.13 22.66 -12.95
N SER A 639 -20.22 23.33 -13.37
CA SER A 639 -20.80 24.49 -12.65
C SER A 639 -21.12 24.23 -11.17
N ARG A 640 -21.48 23.00 -10.80
CA ARG A 640 -21.68 22.57 -9.40
C ARG A 640 -20.44 22.71 -8.50
N GLY A 641 -19.25 22.73 -9.10
CA GLY A 641 -17.95 22.78 -8.44
C GLY A 641 -17.28 24.15 -8.48
N LEU A 642 -17.95 25.16 -9.04
CA LEU A 642 -17.51 26.56 -9.00
C LEU A 642 -18.11 27.30 -7.79
N PHE A 643 -17.39 28.28 -7.27
CA PHE A 643 -17.91 29.22 -6.27
C PHE A 643 -18.56 30.43 -6.98
N GLU A 644 -19.69 30.91 -6.45
CA GLU A 644 -20.80 31.50 -7.24
C GLU A 644 -20.59 32.82 -7.99
N ASN A 645 -19.39 33.41 -7.97
CA ASN A 645 -19.14 34.75 -8.54
C ASN A 645 -18.72 34.77 -10.03
N MET A 646 -19.14 33.77 -10.83
CA MET A 646 -19.01 33.83 -12.30
C MET A 646 -20.29 33.40 -13.02
N LYS A 647 -21.00 34.37 -13.61
CA LYS A 647 -22.01 34.16 -14.66
C LYS A 647 -21.74 35.11 -15.82
N PRO A 648 -21.53 34.58 -17.04
CA PRO A 648 -22.01 35.18 -18.27
C PRO A 648 -23.44 34.70 -18.54
N GLU A 649 -24.36 35.59 -18.92
CA GLU A 649 -25.71 35.21 -19.34
C GLU A 649 -25.79 34.92 -20.84
N VAL A 650 -26.69 34.00 -21.24
CA VAL A 650 -27.72 34.15 -22.31
C VAL A 650 -28.42 32.78 -22.57
N ARG A 651 -29.67 32.83 -23.05
CA ARG A 651 -30.62 31.74 -23.39
C ARG A 651 -31.31 32.07 -24.75
N PRO A 652 -31.98 31.16 -25.50
CA PRO A 652 -33.01 30.21 -25.04
C PRO A 652 -33.13 28.83 -25.79
N VAL A 653 -34.26 28.10 -25.56
CA VAL A 653 -34.58 26.69 -25.99
C VAL A 653 -36.09 26.52 -26.30
N PRO A 654 -36.49 25.64 -27.25
CA PRO A 654 -36.99 24.25 -26.95
C PRO A 654 -36.43 23.21 -27.97
N ALA A 655 -36.88 21.95 -28.18
CA ALA A 655 -38.00 21.10 -27.71
C ALA A 655 -37.49 19.62 -27.51
N VAL A 656 -38.18 18.50 -27.14
CA VAL A 656 -39.57 17.94 -27.13
C VAL A 656 -40.21 17.63 -28.51
N GLU A 657 -40.91 16.50 -28.77
CA GLU A 657 -41.23 15.28 -27.96
C GLU A 657 -40.52 13.97 -28.50
N GLY A 658 -41.00 12.70 -28.48
CA GLY A 658 -42.32 12.04 -28.23
C GLY A 658 -42.25 10.50 -27.95
N PRO A 659 -43.38 9.76 -27.82
CA PRO A 659 -43.49 8.75 -26.74
C PRO A 659 -44.00 7.31 -27.11
N ARG A 660 -44.08 6.41 -26.08
CA ARG A 660 -44.89 5.15 -25.96
C ARG A 660 -44.38 3.86 -26.68
N ALA A 661 -44.72 2.60 -26.27
CA ALA A 661 -45.16 2.00 -24.99
C ALA A 661 -45.22 0.42 -25.03
N GLY A 662 -45.22 -0.27 -23.87
CA GLY A 662 -45.72 -1.66 -23.62
C GLY A 662 -44.81 -2.86 -24.00
N SER A 663 -44.97 -4.11 -23.49
CA SER A 663 -45.73 -4.62 -22.31
C SER A 663 -45.44 -6.11 -21.92
N ALA A 664 -45.22 -6.39 -20.62
CA ALA A 664 -45.63 -7.57 -19.78
C ALA A 664 -45.44 -9.09 -20.14
N ASN A 665 -44.93 -9.86 -19.15
CA ASN A 665 -45.20 -11.28 -18.76
C ASN A 665 -44.78 -12.44 -19.73
N SER A 666 -44.64 -13.75 -19.37
CA SER A 666 -45.00 -14.57 -18.16
C SER A 666 -44.19 -15.89 -17.93
N ARG A 667 -44.00 -16.29 -16.65
CA ARG A 667 -44.04 -17.66 -16.00
C ARG A 667 -43.34 -18.95 -16.55
N VAL A 668 -42.42 -19.49 -15.71
CA VAL A 668 -42.16 -20.88 -15.16
C VAL A 668 -43.22 -22.02 -15.31
N PRO A 669 -43.00 -23.35 -14.91
CA PRO A 669 -41.83 -24.10 -14.32
C PRO A 669 -41.62 -25.62 -14.75
N VAL A 670 -40.73 -26.38 -14.04
CA VAL A 670 -40.82 -27.84 -13.57
C VAL A 670 -39.69 -28.86 -13.97
N ARG A 671 -39.43 -29.80 -13.02
CA ARG A 671 -38.54 -31.00 -12.80
C ARG A 671 -38.52 -32.09 -13.93
N SER A 672 -37.84 -33.28 -13.89
CA SER A 672 -37.37 -34.20 -12.81
C SER A 672 -36.28 -35.27 -13.21
N GLU A 673 -35.91 -36.17 -12.28
CA GLU A 673 -34.86 -37.25 -12.26
C GLU A 673 -35.31 -38.63 -12.88
N PRO A 674 -34.70 -39.84 -12.59
CA PRO A 674 -33.39 -40.44 -12.96
C PRO A 674 -33.52 -41.91 -13.55
N ILE A 675 -32.67 -42.90 -13.14
CA ILE A 675 -32.69 -44.42 -13.31
C ILE A 675 -31.69 -45.01 -14.37
N SER A 676 -31.07 -46.22 -14.30
CA SER A 676 -30.48 -47.11 -13.24
C SER A 676 -29.81 -48.40 -13.86
N SER A 677 -29.32 -49.37 -13.03
CA SER A 677 -29.06 -50.83 -13.33
C SER A 677 -27.76 -51.23 -14.09
N THR A 678 -27.19 -52.47 -14.12
CA THR A 678 -27.12 -53.74 -13.29
C THR A 678 -26.04 -54.70 -13.91
N SER A 679 -25.62 -55.88 -13.39
CA SER A 679 -25.13 -56.35 -12.05
C SER A 679 -24.72 -57.86 -12.07
N ARG A 680 -23.90 -58.36 -11.09
CA ARG A 680 -23.69 -59.79 -10.65
C ARG A 680 -22.81 -60.73 -11.57
N LEU A 681 -22.30 -61.93 -11.19
CA LEU A 681 -22.43 -62.86 -10.01
C LEU A 681 -21.23 -63.86 -9.89
N CYS A 682 -21.25 -64.75 -8.86
CA CYS A 682 -20.50 -66.02 -8.65
C CYS A 682 -19.01 -65.95 -8.20
N SER A 683 -18.46 -66.91 -7.42
CA SER A 683 -19.00 -68.10 -6.72
C SER A 683 -18.18 -68.42 -5.44
N ASN A 684 -18.57 -69.42 -4.63
CA ASN A 684 -18.00 -69.64 -3.29
C ASN A 684 -17.94 -71.13 -2.87
N GLN A 685 -16.75 -71.67 -2.55
CA GLN A 685 -16.56 -72.94 -1.82
C GLN A 685 -15.12 -73.05 -1.25
N GLY A 686 -14.96 -73.45 0.02
CA GLY A 686 -13.62 -73.60 0.65
C GLY A 686 -13.57 -73.70 2.19
N GLY A 687 -14.69 -73.95 2.87
CA GLY A 687 -14.86 -73.65 4.31
C GLY A 687 -14.15 -74.53 5.34
N ALA A 688 -13.48 -75.61 4.95
CA ALA A 688 -12.87 -76.58 5.87
C ALA A 688 -11.38 -76.34 6.13
N LEU A 689 -10.53 -76.44 5.09
CA LEU A 689 -9.07 -76.28 5.20
C LEU A 689 -8.66 -74.89 5.74
N ALA A 690 -9.48 -73.88 5.44
CA ALA A 690 -9.31 -72.52 5.93
C ALA A 690 -9.29 -72.43 7.47
N ARG A 691 -9.99 -73.31 8.20
CA ARG A 691 -10.08 -73.23 9.67
C ARG A 691 -8.79 -73.67 10.37
N GLN A 692 -8.09 -74.69 9.85
CA GLN A 692 -6.77 -75.08 10.35
C GLN A 692 -5.69 -74.07 9.98
N ARG A 693 -5.69 -73.55 8.73
CA ARG A 693 -4.76 -72.48 8.32
C ARG A 693 -4.98 -71.20 9.14
N ALA A 694 -6.23 -70.81 9.40
CA ALA A 694 -6.55 -69.67 10.26
C ALA A 694 -6.04 -69.86 11.70
N ALA A 695 -6.20 -71.06 12.29
CA ALA A 695 -5.73 -71.36 13.64
C ALA A 695 -4.19 -71.19 13.79
N MET A 696 -3.41 -71.67 12.80
CA MET A 696 -1.96 -71.48 12.82
C MET A 696 -1.53 -70.05 12.48
N ALA A 697 -2.15 -69.40 11.49
CA ALA A 697 -1.88 -67.99 11.18
C ALA A 697 -2.16 -67.07 12.37
N THR A 698 -3.23 -67.35 13.14
CA THR A 698 -3.56 -66.64 14.39
C THR A 698 -2.46 -66.78 15.45
N SER A 699 -1.69 -67.87 15.45
CA SER A 699 -0.56 -68.05 16.37
C SER A 699 0.59 -67.12 16.03
N CYS A 700 1.07 -67.12 14.77
CA CYS A 700 2.15 -66.23 14.32
C CYS A 700 1.74 -64.75 14.38
N LEU A 701 0.49 -64.41 14.03
CA LEU A 701 -0.03 -63.05 14.15
C LEU A 701 -0.13 -62.58 15.60
N ARG A 702 -0.50 -63.45 16.55
CA ARG A 702 -0.44 -63.13 17.99
C ARG A 702 1.00 -62.90 18.46
N GLN A 703 1.94 -63.71 17.99
CA GLN A 703 3.35 -63.57 18.35
C GLN A 703 3.92 -62.23 17.85
N PHE A 704 3.76 -61.91 16.55
CA PHE A 704 4.11 -60.61 15.97
C PHE A 704 3.41 -59.44 16.70
N ALA A 705 2.09 -59.48 16.83
CA ALA A 705 1.34 -58.41 17.49
C ALA A 705 1.55 -58.32 19.02
N SER A 706 2.34 -59.21 19.61
CA SER A 706 2.82 -59.10 21.00
C SER A 706 4.23 -58.51 21.12
N GLY A 707 5.05 -58.60 20.08
CA GLY A 707 6.47 -58.20 20.08
C GLY A 707 6.85 -57.04 19.14
N THR A 708 5.98 -56.65 18.21
CA THR A 708 6.26 -55.58 17.23
C THR A 708 6.52 -54.22 17.87
N SER A 709 7.44 -53.44 17.28
CA SER A 709 7.70 -52.05 17.66
C SER A 709 6.58 -51.07 17.27
N LEU A 710 5.58 -51.49 16.50
CA LEU A 710 4.40 -50.70 16.17
C LEU A 710 3.64 -50.26 17.43
N ARG A 711 3.57 -48.93 17.63
CA ARG A 711 3.00 -48.28 18.82
C ARG A 711 1.54 -48.69 19.02
N GLY A 712 1.23 -49.22 20.21
CA GLY A 712 -0.11 -49.62 20.62
C GLY A 712 -0.50 -51.06 20.27
N PHE A 713 0.03 -51.65 19.20
CA PHE A 713 -0.30 -53.04 18.81
C PHE A 713 0.05 -54.06 19.91
N GLY A 714 1.24 -53.97 20.50
CA GLY A 714 1.66 -54.78 21.66
C GLY A 714 0.82 -54.60 22.93
N ARG A 715 -0.13 -53.66 22.97
CA ARG A 715 -1.09 -53.42 24.08
C ARG A 715 -2.53 -53.85 23.75
N LEU A 716 -2.80 -54.28 22.51
CA LEU A 716 -4.08 -54.88 22.11
C LEU A 716 -4.15 -56.38 22.44
N VAL A 717 -3.01 -57.08 22.35
CA VAL A 717 -2.96 -58.56 22.35
C VAL A 717 -2.62 -59.17 23.73
N ARG A 718 -2.26 -58.36 24.74
CA ARG A 718 -1.96 -58.84 26.10
C ARG A 718 -3.16 -59.57 26.73
N PRO A 719 -3.01 -60.80 27.27
CA PRO A 719 -4.14 -61.62 27.72
C PRO A 719 -4.85 -61.10 28.98
N ASP A 720 -4.12 -60.41 29.87
CA ASP A 720 -4.59 -60.07 31.23
C ASP A 720 -5.27 -58.68 31.32
N GLN A 721 -5.44 -58.01 30.18
CA GLN A 721 -5.83 -56.60 30.13
C GLN A 721 -7.36 -56.41 30.06
N HIS A 722 -7.91 -55.62 30.99
CA HIS A 722 -9.34 -55.34 31.13
C HIS A 722 -9.99 -54.86 29.82
N PRO A 723 -11.21 -55.33 29.45
CA PRO A 723 -11.81 -55.07 28.13
C PRO A 723 -11.93 -53.59 27.77
N PHE A 724 -12.24 -52.71 28.74
CA PHE A 724 -12.28 -51.26 28.52
C PHE A 724 -10.93 -50.68 28.07
N LEU A 725 -9.82 -51.16 28.65
CA LEU A 725 -8.47 -50.74 28.26
C LEU A 725 -8.11 -51.24 26.86
N ARG A 726 -8.54 -52.44 26.44
CA ARG A 726 -8.37 -52.90 25.06
C ARG A 726 -9.13 -52.03 24.06
N LEU A 727 -10.35 -51.60 24.40
CA LEU A 727 -11.15 -50.70 23.56
C LEU A 727 -10.44 -49.35 23.36
N LEU A 728 -9.84 -48.78 24.41
CA LEU A 728 -9.06 -47.54 24.33
C LEU A 728 -7.81 -47.69 23.41
N TRP A 729 -7.05 -48.79 23.54
CA TRP A 729 -5.92 -49.03 22.63
C TRP A 729 -6.36 -49.31 21.18
N ALA A 730 -7.54 -49.90 20.97
CA ALA A 730 -8.11 -50.07 19.63
C ALA A 730 -8.47 -48.72 19.00
N GLY A 731 -9.14 -47.84 19.76
CA GLY A 731 -9.45 -46.48 19.32
C GLY A 731 -8.20 -45.67 18.99
N PHE A 732 -7.17 -45.74 19.84
CA PHE A 732 -5.87 -45.09 19.60
C PHE A 732 -5.20 -45.57 18.30
N VAL A 733 -5.07 -46.88 18.10
CA VAL A 733 -4.42 -47.45 16.91
C VAL A 733 -5.21 -47.15 15.63
N LEU A 734 -6.54 -47.24 15.67
CA LEU A 734 -7.40 -46.86 14.53
C LEU A 734 -7.31 -45.36 14.22
N SER A 735 -7.25 -44.50 15.24
CA SER A 735 -7.06 -43.06 15.06
C SER A 735 -5.71 -42.74 14.42
N MET A 736 -4.63 -43.42 14.80
CA MET A 736 -3.29 -43.21 14.24
C MET A 736 -3.14 -43.79 12.83
N LEU A 737 -3.80 -44.92 12.53
CA LEU A 737 -3.93 -45.44 11.15
C LEU A 737 -4.68 -44.47 10.24
N CYS A 738 -5.79 -43.90 10.72
CA CYS A 738 -6.55 -42.91 9.98
C CYS A 738 -5.73 -41.63 9.74
N LEU A 739 -5.06 -41.12 10.78
CA LEU A 739 -4.20 -39.94 10.69
C LEU A 739 -3.05 -40.14 9.70
N LEU A 740 -2.39 -41.32 9.72
CA LEU A 740 -1.36 -41.68 8.75
C LEU A 740 -1.92 -41.68 7.32
N GLY A 741 -3.01 -42.40 7.08
CA GLY A 741 -3.62 -42.50 5.74
C GLY A 741 -4.05 -41.15 5.15
N VAL A 742 -4.66 -40.28 5.97
CA VAL A 742 -5.10 -38.95 5.53
C VAL A 742 -3.91 -38.03 5.22
N ASN A 743 -2.88 -37.99 6.06
CA ASN A 743 -1.69 -37.17 5.79
C ASN A 743 -0.88 -37.70 4.58
N SER A 744 -0.76 -39.02 4.42
CA SER A 744 -0.12 -39.62 3.25
C SER A 744 -0.90 -39.32 1.96
N TYR A 745 -2.23 -39.34 2.00
CA TYR A 745 -3.07 -38.94 0.86
C TYR A 745 -2.83 -37.48 0.45
N TYR A 746 -2.85 -36.54 1.41
CA TYR A 746 -2.60 -35.13 1.12
C TYR A 746 -1.18 -34.87 0.56
N LEU A 747 -0.14 -35.46 1.16
CA LEU A 747 1.25 -35.32 0.66
C LEU A 747 1.43 -35.86 -0.76
N VAL A 748 0.76 -36.96 -1.11
CA VAL A 748 0.79 -37.51 -2.47
C VAL A 748 -0.04 -36.67 -3.45
N SER A 749 -1.17 -36.12 -3.02
CA SER A 749 -1.96 -35.15 -3.82
C SER A 749 -1.14 -33.88 -4.11
N GLU A 750 -0.51 -33.29 -3.09
CA GLU A 750 0.32 -32.08 -3.18
C GLU A 750 1.49 -32.28 -4.17
N TYR A 751 2.09 -33.47 -4.22
CA TYR A 751 3.12 -33.81 -5.21
C TYR A 751 2.55 -33.88 -6.64
N PHE A 752 1.44 -34.59 -6.85
CA PHE A 752 0.76 -34.64 -8.15
C PHE A 752 0.02 -33.34 -8.51
N GLU A 753 0.03 -32.34 -7.63
CA GLU A 753 -0.45 -31.01 -7.96
C GLU A 753 0.54 -30.22 -8.83
N TYR A 754 1.84 -30.57 -8.79
CA TYR A 754 2.95 -29.92 -9.51
C TYR A 754 3.12 -28.42 -9.18
N HIS A 755 3.02 -28.07 -7.89
CA HIS A 755 3.33 -26.72 -7.41
C HIS A 755 4.80 -26.35 -7.69
N VAL A 756 5.02 -25.14 -8.20
CA VAL A 756 6.36 -24.61 -8.52
C VAL A 756 6.63 -23.29 -7.79
N SER A 757 7.88 -23.09 -7.37
CA SER A 757 8.42 -21.83 -6.87
C SER A 757 9.23 -21.14 -7.96
N LEU A 758 9.24 -19.81 -7.97
CA LEU A 758 10.05 -19.03 -8.91
C LEU A 758 11.33 -18.56 -8.19
N GLN A 759 12.45 -19.25 -8.43
CA GLN A 759 13.77 -18.76 -8.04
C GLN A 759 14.13 -17.55 -8.89
N THR A 760 14.88 -16.59 -8.34
CA THR A 760 15.36 -15.41 -9.09
C THR A 760 16.82 -15.15 -8.79
N ASP A 761 17.67 -15.34 -9.80
CA ASP A 761 19.13 -15.23 -9.72
C ASP A 761 19.61 -14.01 -10.53
N GLN A 762 20.74 -13.41 -10.11
CA GLN A 762 21.30 -12.22 -10.77
C GLN A 762 22.61 -12.56 -11.49
N LEU A 763 22.56 -12.60 -12.82
CA LEU A 763 23.70 -12.94 -13.66
C LEU A 763 24.47 -11.69 -14.05
N ALA A 764 25.53 -11.40 -13.29
CA ALA A 764 26.43 -10.27 -13.55
C ALA A 764 27.32 -10.52 -14.77
N ASN A 765 27.39 -9.53 -15.65
CA ASN A 765 28.11 -9.56 -16.94
C ASN A 765 27.62 -10.62 -17.93
N ASP A 766 26.36 -11.08 -17.81
CA ASP A 766 25.71 -11.95 -18.81
C ASP A 766 25.63 -11.22 -20.18
N PRO A 767 26.14 -11.82 -21.27
CA PRO A 767 26.18 -11.19 -22.60
C PRO A 767 24.82 -11.28 -23.32
N SER A 768 23.74 -10.89 -22.63
CA SER A 768 22.38 -10.86 -23.15
C SER A 768 22.25 -9.93 -24.37
N LEU A 769 21.55 -10.40 -25.40
CA LEU A 769 21.41 -9.68 -26.68
C LEU A 769 20.66 -8.35 -26.49
N PHE A 770 21.15 -7.30 -27.15
CA PHE A 770 20.44 -6.03 -27.27
C PHE A 770 19.06 -6.26 -27.95
N PRO A 771 17.96 -5.68 -27.42
CA PRO A 771 16.61 -5.90 -27.93
C PRO A 771 16.48 -5.39 -29.37
N SER A 772 15.55 -5.97 -30.13
CA SER A 772 15.13 -5.34 -31.39
C SER A 772 14.17 -4.20 -31.11
N ILE A 773 14.38 -3.08 -31.81
CA ILE A 773 13.60 -1.85 -31.64
C ILE A 773 12.60 -1.78 -32.79
N THR A 774 11.31 -1.88 -32.53
CA THR A 774 10.29 -1.59 -33.55
C THR A 774 9.79 -0.16 -33.40
N VAL A 775 9.81 0.60 -34.49
CA VAL A 775 9.30 1.99 -34.54
C VAL A 775 8.12 2.10 -35.50
N CYS A 776 7.09 2.83 -35.06
CA CYS A 776 5.90 3.20 -35.81
C CYS A 776 5.69 4.72 -35.70
N SER A 777 5.13 5.36 -36.73
CA SER A 777 4.68 6.76 -36.64
C SER A 777 3.23 6.83 -36.15
N HIS A 778 2.92 7.70 -35.19
CA HIS A 778 1.53 7.96 -34.80
C HIS A 778 0.73 8.63 -35.95
N GLN A 779 1.41 9.38 -36.82
CA GLN A 779 0.84 9.86 -38.08
C GLN A 779 1.10 8.83 -39.19
N PRO A 780 0.08 8.13 -39.73
CA PRO A 780 0.31 7.02 -40.67
C PRO A 780 0.57 7.47 -42.13
N PHE A 781 0.41 8.76 -42.46
CA PHE A 781 0.44 9.25 -43.83
C PHE A 781 1.75 9.97 -44.18
N SER A 782 2.52 9.39 -45.10
CA SER A 782 3.69 10.02 -45.71
C SER A 782 3.32 11.28 -46.53
N PRO A 783 4.30 12.16 -46.83
CA PRO A 783 4.09 13.31 -47.74
C PRO A 783 3.52 12.91 -49.10
N ARG A 784 3.85 11.70 -49.58
CA ARG A 784 3.40 11.17 -50.88
C ARG A 784 1.91 10.82 -50.90
N ALA A 785 1.26 10.66 -49.74
CA ALA A 785 -0.17 10.38 -49.65
C ALA A 785 -1.02 11.46 -50.33
N ALA A 786 -0.65 12.74 -50.17
CA ALA A 786 -1.35 13.86 -50.82
C ALA A 786 -1.30 13.76 -52.36
N GLN A 787 -0.16 13.38 -52.93
CA GLN A 787 0.00 13.16 -54.38
C GLN A 787 -0.83 11.96 -54.86
N LEU A 788 -0.86 10.87 -54.08
CA LEU A 788 -1.67 9.69 -54.40
C LEU A 788 -3.17 9.98 -54.41
N TRP A 789 -3.66 10.78 -53.45
CA TRP A 789 -5.05 11.24 -53.43
C TRP A 789 -5.37 12.20 -54.59
N ALA A 790 -4.50 13.17 -54.87
CA ALA A 790 -4.65 14.09 -56.00
C ALA A 790 -4.68 13.36 -57.36
N SER A 791 -3.95 12.25 -57.49
CA SER A 791 -3.97 11.39 -58.68
C SER A 791 -5.22 10.51 -58.83
N GLY A 792 -6.12 10.49 -57.83
CA GLY A 792 -7.32 9.65 -57.81
C GLY A 792 -7.06 8.14 -57.68
N ARG A 793 -5.80 7.70 -57.63
CA ARG A 793 -5.41 6.28 -57.60
C ARG A 793 -5.75 5.56 -56.29
N VAL A 794 -5.87 6.30 -55.20
CA VAL A 794 -6.25 5.82 -53.86
C VAL A 794 -7.27 6.81 -53.29
N PRO A 795 -8.40 6.38 -52.72
CA PRO A 795 -9.42 7.29 -52.21
C PRO A 795 -8.88 8.17 -51.07
N SER A 796 -9.23 9.47 -51.08
CA SER A 796 -8.86 10.37 -49.99
C SER A 796 -9.63 10.03 -48.69
N PRO A 797 -9.14 10.46 -47.52
CA PRO A 797 -9.87 10.31 -46.25
C PRO A 797 -11.26 10.97 -46.29
N ILE A 798 -11.41 12.05 -47.06
CA ILE A 798 -12.66 12.80 -47.23
C ILE A 798 -13.64 12.00 -48.10
N ASP A 799 -13.18 11.43 -49.21
CA ASP A 799 -14.00 10.61 -50.11
C ASP A 799 -14.42 9.29 -49.46
N PHE A 800 -13.52 8.66 -48.70
CA PHE A 800 -13.84 7.48 -47.90
C PHE A 800 -14.93 7.80 -46.86
N SER A 801 -14.77 8.90 -46.10
CA SER A 801 -15.79 9.36 -45.17
C SER A 801 -17.05 9.89 -45.83
N ARG A 802 -17.08 10.16 -47.15
CA ARG A 802 -18.32 10.37 -47.91
C ARG A 802 -19.00 9.03 -48.17
N ARG A 803 -18.32 8.10 -48.86
CA ARG A 803 -18.82 6.75 -49.18
C ARG A 803 -19.35 5.99 -47.95
N LEU A 804 -18.66 6.09 -46.81
CA LEU A 804 -19.10 5.46 -45.55
C LEU A 804 -20.42 6.04 -45.03
N ARG A 805 -20.66 7.36 -45.16
CA ARG A 805 -21.95 7.97 -44.81
C ARG A 805 -23.03 7.52 -45.78
N ASP A 806 -22.77 7.60 -47.09
CA ASP A 806 -23.70 7.17 -48.14
C ASP A 806 -24.14 5.69 -47.95
N ALA A 807 -23.23 4.82 -47.52
CA ALA A 807 -23.50 3.41 -47.18
C ALA A 807 -24.26 3.22 -45.85
N VAL A 808 -24.01 4.05 -44.83
CA VAL A 808 -24.73 4.00 -43.55
C VAL A 808 -26.14 4.58 -43.66
N ASP A 809 -26.32 5.62 -44.46
CA ASP A 809 -27.63 6.26 -44.67
C ASP A 809 -28.54 5.41 -45.56
N SER A 810 -27.98 4.65 -46.52
CA SER A 810 -28.74 3.63 -47.26
C SER A 810 -29.12 2.42 -46.40
N LEU A 811 -28.29 2.00 -45.43
CA LEU A 811 -28.68 1.02 -44.40
C LEU A 811 -29.75 1.53 -43.43
N ALA A 812 -29.73 2.82 -43.10
CA ALA A 812 -30.77 3.42 -42.28
C ALA A 812 -32.15 3.39 -42.99
N ALA A 813 -32.16 3.39 -44.32
CA ALA A 813 -33.36 3.27 -45.13
C ALA A 813 -33.88 1.82 -45.29
N SER A 814 -33.03 0.79 -45.18
CA SER A 814 -33.44 -0.62 -45.33
C SER A 814 -34.10 -1.24 -44.08
N GLY A 815 -34.18 -0.50 -42.97
CA GLY A 815 -34.95 -0.88 -41.78
C GLY A 815 -34.23 -1.79 -40.79
N ALA A 816 -32.93 -2.04 -40.97
CA ALA A 816 -32.12 -2.78 -40.00
C ALA A 816 -32.13 -2.09 -38.61
N ARG A 817 -32.38 -2.86 -37.53
CA ARG A 817 -32.50 -2.30 -36.17
C ARG A 817 -31.20 -1.62 -35.74
N ARG A 818 -31.30 -0.40 -35.19
CA ARG A 818 -30.19 0.35 -34.56
C ARG A 818 -29.62 -0.38 -33.34
N GLY A 819 -28.72 -1.33 -33.57
CA GLY A 819 -27.75 -1.76 -32.56
C GLY A 819 -26.83 -0.59 -32.19
N ARG A 820 -26.59 -0.34 -30.90
CA ARG A 820 -25.65 0.69 -30.45
C ARG A 820 -24.21 0.25 -30.75
N SER A 821 -23.73 0.54 -31.95
CA SER A 821 -22.29 0.64 -32.27
C SER A 821 -22.08 1.98 -32.97
N ARG A 822 -21.62 2.99 -32.23
CA ARG A 822 -21.32 4.33 -32.77
C ARG A 822 -19.85 4.55 -33.07
N SER A 823 -18.98 3.67 -32.58
CA SER A 823 -17.66 3.46 -33.12
C SER A 823 -17.79 2.72 -34.46
N VAL A 824 -17.28 3.33 -35.52
CA VAL A 824 -16.84 2.66 -36.76
C VAL A 824 -15.31 2.81 -36.81
N PRO A 825 -14.55 2.01 -36.05
CA PRO A 825 -13.12 2.23 -35.84
C PRO A 825 -12.26 1.71 -37.01
N GLU A 826 -12.77 1.78 -38.25
CA GLU A 826 -12.36 0.89 -39.34
C GLU A 826 -12.06 1.61 -40.68
N ARG A 827 -11.28 2.69 -40.59
CA ARG A 827 -10.56 3.25 -41.75
C ARG A 827 -9.52 2.27 -42.34
N PRO A 828 -8.69 1.56 -41.54
CA PRO A 828 -7.68 0.65 -42.08
C PRO A 828 -8.26 -0.51 -42.89
N GLY A 829 -9.44 -1.01 -42.52
CA GLY A 829 -10.04 -2.21 -43.12
C GLY A 829 -10.48 -2.06 -44.59
N ASN A 830 -10.46 -0.84 -45.12
CA ASN A 830 -10.92 -0.54 -46.47
C ASN A 830 -9.79 -0.32 -47.48
N LEU A 831 -8.53 -0.25 -47.03
CA LEU A 831 -7.35 -0.13 -47.88
C LEU A 831 -6.73 -1.50 -48.17
N ARG A 832 -6.21 -1.70 -49.39
CA ARG A 832 -5.42 -2.89 -49.76
C ARG A 832 -4.03 -2.81 -49.09
N PRO A 833 -3.38 -3.94 -48.76
CA PRO A 833 -2.01 -3.93 -48.23
C PRO A 833 -0.99 -3.19 -49.11
N THR A 834 -1.21 -3.15 -50.43
CA THR A 834 -0.41 -2.36 -51.40
C THR A 834 -0.66 -0.85 -51.28
N GLU A 835 -1.89 -0.43 -51.01
CA GLU A 835 -2.27 0.97 -50.80
C GLU A 835 -1.75 1.47 -49.45
N VAL A 836 -1.89 0.67 -48.38
CA VAL A 836 -1.29 0.92 -47.05
C VAL A 836 0.23 1.11 -47.17
N ARG A 837 0.92 0.22 -47.89
CA ARG A 837 2.37 0.30 -48.14
C ARG A 837 2.79 1.58 -48.86
N GLN A 838 1.96 2.09 -49.78
CA GLN A 838 2.23 3.30 -50.57
C GLN A 838 1.88 4.60 -49.83
N LEU A 839 0.90 4.56 -48.92
CA LEU A 839 0.52 5.70 -48.09
C LEU A 839 1.47 5.90 -46.90
N GLY A 840 1.96 4.82 -46.30
CA GLY A 840 2.84 4.85 -45.13
C GLY A 840 4.23 5.46 -45.40
N HIS A 841 4.88 5.95 -44.35
CA HIS A 841 6.26 6.46 -44.41
C HIS A 841 7.25 5.40 -44.89
N ARG A 842 8.34 5.82 -45.55
CA ARG A 842 9.49 4.96 -45.86
C ARG A 842 10.49 5.02 -44.72
N PHE A 843 11.38 4.04 -44.61
CA PHE A 843 12.38 3.99 -43.53
C PHE A 843 13.26 5.25 -43.46
N GLY A 844 13.77 5.72 -44.61
CA GLY A 844 14.53 6.97 -44.72
C GLY A 844 13.69 8.26 -44.67
N ASP A 845 12.37 8.16 -44.50
CA ASP A 845 11.53 9.31 -44.10
C ASP A 845 11.43 9.40 -42.56
N LEU A 846 11.81 8.35 -41.81
CA LEU A 846 11.68 8.26 -40.35
C LEU A 846 13.04 8.34 -39.65
N LEU A 847 14.04 7.55 -40.06
CA LEU A 847 15.39 7.60 -39.49
C LEU A 847 16.29 8.54 -40.30
N LEU A 848 16.89 9.54 -39.64
CA LEU A 848 17.76 10.54 -40.29
C LEU A 848 19.25 10.37 -39.96
N LEU A 849 19.58 9.92 -38.75
CA LEU A 849 20.94 9.65 -38.28
C LEU A 849 20.89 8.60 -37.18
N CYS A 850 21.89 7.73 -37.10
CA CYS A 850 22.01 6.77 -36.03
C CYS A 850 23.48 6.50 -35.64
N VAL A 851 23.75 6.37 -34.34
CA VAL A 851 25.04 6.00 -33.76
C VAL A 851 24.85 4.87 -32.74
N MET A 852 25.65 3.81 -32.84
CA MET A 852 25.75 2.73 -31.85
C MET A 852 27.01 2.93 -31.00
N ARG A 853 26.92 2.64 -29.70
CA ARG A 853 28.04 2.73 -28.76
C ARG A 853 28.40 1.33 -28.26
N HIS A 854 29.54 0.81 -28.71
CA HIS A 854 30.05 -0.50 -28.30
C HIS A 854 30.89 -0.39 -27.03
N SER A 855 30.71 -1.34 -26.12
CA SER A 855 31.36 -1.40 -24.81
C SER A 855 31.86 -2.82 -24.53
N ARG A 856 32.93 -3.23 -25.22
CA ARG A 856 33.64 -4.48 -24.90
C ARG A 856 34.37 -4.30 -23.56
N ASN A 857 34.20 -5.26 -22.64
CA ASN A 857 34.79 -5.24 -21.29
C ASN A 857 36.29 -4.89 -21.35
N THR A 858 36.71 -3.75 -20.81
CA THR A 858 37.18 -3.69 -19.42
C THR A 858 37.12 -2.29 -18.79
N ASN A 859 36.76 -1.25 -19.55
CA ASN A 859 36.67 0.12 -19.04
C ASN A 859 35.59 0.92 -19.80
N PRO A 860 34.47 1.34 -19.16
CA PRO A 860 33.38 2.07 -19.82
C PRO A 860 33.78 3.48 -20.32
N SER A 861 34.97 3.96 -19.93
CA SER A 861 35.59 5.19 -20.45
C SER A 861 36.06 5.06 -21.90
N VAL A 862 36.27 3.82 -22.40
CA VAL A 862 36.77 3.54 -23.75
C VAL A 862 35.68 2.83 -24.55
N ALA A 863 34.63 3.59 -24.88
CA ALA A 863 33.57 3.14 -25.77
C ALA A 863 33.81 3.69 -27.18
N HIS A 864 33.52 2.86 -28.18
CA HIS A 864 33.62 3.25 -29.59
C HIS A 864 32.23 3.56 -30.14
N GLU A 865 32.14 4.66 -30.89
CA GLU A 865 30.92 5.11 -31.55
C GLU A 865 31.00 4.80 -33.05
N GLU A 866 30.04 4.02 -33.55
CA GLU A 866 29.99 3.51 -34.92
C GLU A 866 28.62 3.77 -35.56
N GLU A 867 28.56 3.77 -36.89
CA GLU A 867 27.33 3.97 -37.66
C GLU A 867 26.42 2.73 -37.57
N CYS A 868 25.11 2.91 -37.42
CA CYS A 868 24.19 1.82 -37.11
C CYS A 868 24.00 0.81 -38.24
N ARG A 869 24.45 -0.44 -38.01
CA ARG A 869 24.24 -1.58 -38.90
C ARG A 869 23.04 -2.41 -38.45
N PHE A 870 21.85 -1.97 -38.85
CA PHE A 870 20.61 -2.70 -38.61
C PHE A 870 20.24 -3.63 -39.76
N ARG A 871 19.79 -4.84 -39.43
CA ARG A 871 18.89 -5.63 -40.27
C ARG A 871 17.48 -5.10 -40.09
N VAL A 872 17.05 -4.22 -40.99
CA VAL A 872 15.72 -3.61 -40.97
C VAL A 872 14.68 -4.58 -41.52
N ARG A 873 13.51 -4.69 -40.88
CA ARG A 873 12.34 -5.41 -41.41
C ARG A 873 11.10 -4.54 -41.34
N ARG A 874 10.32 -4.49 -42.43
CA ARG A 874 9.05 -3.76 -42.47
C ARG A 874 7.93 -4.61 -41.86
N ILE A 875 7.12 -3.99 -41.01
CA ILE A 875 5.89 -4.53 -40.44
C ILE A 875 4.73 -3.64 -40.91
N LEU A 876 3.67 -4.26 -41.46
CA LEU A 876 2.43 -3.57 -41.82
C LEU A 876 1.47 -3.55 -40.64
N HIS A 877 1.11 -2.35 -40.17
CA HIS A 877 0.21 -2.16 -39.03
C HIS A 877 -1.10 -1.48 -39.47
N PRO A 878 -2.29 -1.90 -39.01
CA PRO A 878 -3.54 -1.25 -39.40
C PRO A 878 -3.58 0.23 -38.97
N LEU A 879 -3.11 0.57 -37.77
CA LEU A 879 -3.16 1.94 -37.26
C LEU A 879 -2.02 2.84 -37.78
N TYR A 880 -0.81 2.29 -37.96
CA TYR A 880 0.43 3.05 -38.22
C TYR A 880 1.02 2.84 -39.63
N PHE A 881 0.36 2.03 -40.45
CA PHE A 881 0.75 1.64 -41.82
C PHE A 881 2.12 0.96 -41.92
N ASN A 882 3.21 1.71 -42.08
CA ASN A 882 4.57 1.17 -42.22
C ASN A 882 5.34 1.36 -40.89
N CYS A 883 5.53 0.26 -40.15
CA CYS A 883 6.45 0.19 -39.02
C CYS A 883 7.75 -0.53 -39.42
N TYR A 884 8.82 -0.34 -38.65
CA TYR A 884 10.14 -0.92 -38.94
C TYR A 884 10.77 -1.53 -37.68
N GLU A 885 11.05 -2.84 -37.72
CA GLU A 885 11.94 -3.53 -36.77
C GLU A 885 13.40 -3.23 -37.13
N LEU A 886 14.17 -2.80 -36.14
CA LEU A 886 15.60 -2.53 -36.21
C LEU A 886 16.32 -3.57 -35.34
N GLN A 887 16.83 -4.63 -35.98
CA GLN A 887 17.64 -5.66 -35.34
C GLN A 887 19.12 -5.34 -35.54
N VAL A 888 19.93 -5.26 -34.48
CA VAL A 888 21.40 -5.07 -34.58
C VAL A 888 22.04 -6.30 -35.24
N SER A 889 22.86 -6.08 -36.28
CA SER A 889 23.47 -7.17 -37.07
C SER A 889 24.81 -7.67 -36.53
N GLU A 890 25.61 -6.81 -35.88
CA GLU A 890 27.00 -7.09 -35.47
C GLU A 890 27.17 -6.91 -33.95
N ASP A 891 27.82 -7.87 -33.29
CA ASP A 891 28.10 -7.88 -31.84
C ASP A 891 26.95 -7.41 -30.91
N PRO A 892 25.68 -7.86 -31.08
CA PRO A 892 24.53 -7.35 -30.33
C PRO A 892 24.61 -7.58 -28.81
N ALA A 893 25.48 -8.46 -28.31
CA ALA A 893 25.73 -8.60 -26.87
C ALA A 893 26.51 -7.40 -26.28
N TYR A 894 27.38 -6.76 -27.07
CA TYR A 894 28.33 -5.73 -26.62
C TYR A 894 27.90 -4.29 -26.95
N VAL A 895 26.70 -4.11 -27.51
CA VAL A 895 26.08 -2.78 -27.68
C VAL A 895 25.58 -2.28 -26.32
N SER A 896 26.01 -1.07 -25.96
CA SER A 896 25.63 -0.40 -24.72
C SER A 896 24.48 0.58 -24.91
N SER A 897 24.47 1.32 -26.03
CA SER A 897 23.36 2.17 -26.44
C SER A 897 23.29 2.35 -27.96
N VAL A 898 22.10 2.68 -28.43
CA VAL A 898 21.75 3.02 -29.81
C VAL A 898 21.02 4.35 -29.78
N SER A 899 21.58 5.37 -30.42
CA SER A 899 21.04 6.73 -30.45
C SER A 899 20.62 7.10 -31.87
N MET A 900 19.35 7.46 -32.05
CA MET A 900 18.71 7.72 -33.34
C MET A 900 18.11 9.12 -33.38
N VAL A 901 18.40 9.91 -34.41
CA VAL A 901 17.62 11.12 -34.73
C VAL A 901 16.51 10.72 -35.70
N MET A 902 15.27 10.91 -35.25
CA MET A 902 14.07 10.50 -35.96
C MET A 902 13.24 11.72 -36.38
N ALA A 903 12.59 11.64 -37.54
CA ALA A 903 11.46 12.51 -37.87
C ALA A 903 10.22 11.99 -37.13
N ALA A 904 9.63 12.84 -36.28
CA ALA A 904 8.51 12.49 -35.40
C ALA A 904 7.29 13.42 -35.59
N GLY A 905 7.52 14.64 -36.11
CA GLY A 905 6.52 15.66 -36.30
C GLY A 905 5.89 15.71 -37.71
N GLY A 906 5.08 16.74 -37.93
CA GLY A 906 4.15 16.80 -39.04
C GLY A 906 4.77 17.35 -40.33
N PHE A 907 4.92 16.51 -41.35
CA PHE A 907 5.31 16.95 -42.68
C PHE A 907 4.27 17.93 -43.26
N ASN A 908 4.58 19.23 -43.22
CA ASN A 908 3.70 20.30 -43.70
C ASN A 908 3.41 20.18 -45.20
N ALA A 909 2.26 19.57 -45.53
CA ALA A 909 1.63 19.75 -46.82
C ALA A 909 1.17 21.22 -46.97
N SER A 910 1.31 21.76 -48.19
CA SER A 910 1.16 23.19 -48.51
C SER A 910 -0.09 23.86 -47.89
N PRO A 911 -0.01 25.12 -47.40
CA PRO A 911 -1.09 25.83 -46.73
C PRO A 911 -2.16 26.38 -47.71
N SER A 912 -2.60 25.58 -48.68
CA SER A 912 -3.51 25.97 -49.75
C SER A 912 -4.85 25.23 -49.70
N ALA A 913 -5.85 25.91 -49.13
CA ALA A 913 -7.30 25.72 -49.28
C ALA A 913 -7.94 24.33 -48.97
N ASP A 914 -8.94 24.39 -48.09
CA ASP A 914 -10.04 23.44 -47.86
C ASP A 914 -9.76 22.01 -47.35
N LEU A 915 -10.48 21.69 -46.25
CA LEU A 915 -10.78 20.36 -45.70
C LEU A 915 -9.59 19.54 -45.15
N GLY A 916 -9.44 19.57 -43.82
CA GLY A 916 -8.43 18.81 -43.08
C GLY A 916 -8.51 17.28 -43.28
N PRO A 917 -7.50 16.64 -43.92
CA PRO A 917 -7.49 15.19 -44.12
C PRO A 917 -7.10 14.41 -42.84
N GLN A 918 -6.23 15.02 -42.02
CA GLN A 918 -5.74 14.47 -40.74
C GLN A 918 -6.82 14.47 -39.64
N GLN A 919 -7.51 15.61 -39.43
CA GLN A 919 -8.58 15.77 -38.42
C GLN A 919 -9.74 14.77 -38.54
N ALA A 920 -9.89 14.12 -39.69
CA ALA A 920 -10.92 13.10 -39.88
C ALA A 920 -10.51 11.70 -39.33
N TYR A 921 -9.27 11.51 -38.85
CA TYR A 921 -8.70 10.21 -38.49
C TYR A 921 -8.87 9.84 -37.00
N ASN A 922 -10.13 9.72 -36.57
CA ASN A 922 -10.58 9.31 -35.23
C ASN A 922 -10.26 10.26 -34.06
N LEU A 923 -11.30 10.58 -33.29
CA LEU A 923 -11.35 11.41 -32.07
C LEU A 923 -10.49 10.91 -30.87
N PHE A 924 -9.65 9.89 -31.10
CA PHE A 924 -8.90 9.15 -30.08
C PHE A 924 -7.47 8.80 -30.53
N HIS A 925 -7.04 9.21 -31.74
CA HIS A 925 -5.70 8.95 -32.29
C HIS A 925 -5.02 10.23 -32.82
N GLU A 926 -5.33 11.39 -32.24
CA GLU A 926 -4.73 12.69 -32.62
C GLU A 926 -3.29 12.89 -32.09
N ALA A 927 -2.61 11.80 -31.71
CA ALA A 927 -1.24 11.84 -31.20
C ALA A 927 -0.23 12.18 -32.32
N VAL A 928 0.78 12.97 -31.98
CA VAL A 928 1.90 13.32 -32.87
C VAL A 928 3.19 12.82 -32.21
N GLY A 929 4.04 12.15 -33.00
CA GLY A 929 5.23 11.49 -32.49
C GLY A 929 5.38 10.05 -32.99
N LEU A 930 6.18 9.28 -32.26
CA LEU A 930 6.56 7.90 -32.60
C LEU A 930 6.16 6.94 -31.47
N ALA A 931 5.66 5.77 -31.87
CA ALA A 931 5.50 4.61 -30.99
C ALA A 931 6.71 3.68 -31.14
N ILE A 932 7.29 3.25 -30.02
CA ILE A 932 8.53 2.46 -29.98
C ILE A 932 8.32 1.23 -29.08
N VAL A 933 8.72 0.05 -29.54
CA VAL A 933 8.58 -1.24 -28.82
C VAL A 933 9.96 -1.91 -28.72
N LEU A 934 10.31 -2.44 -27.54
CA LEU A 934 11.51 -3.25 -27.33
C LEU A 934 11.13 -4.72 -27.14
N HIS A 935 11.66 -5.61 -27.98
CA HIS A 935 11.27 -7.03 -28.00
C HIS A 935 12.44 -7.98 -28.30
N GLU A 936 12.22 -9.28 -28.08
CA GLU A 936 13.25 -10.31 -28.26
C GLU A 936 13.65 -10.44 -29.75
N PRO A 937 14.96 -10.42 -30.10
CA PRO A 937 15.39 -10.26 -31.49
C PRO A 937 14.77 -11.24 -32.50
N GLY A 938 14.08 -10.69 -33.51
CA GLY A 938 13.42 -11.45 -34.56
C GLY A 938 12.10 -12.12 -34.15
N THR A 939 11.57 -11.85 -32.95
CA THR A 939 10.17 -12.18 -32.59
C THR A 939 9.20 -11.12 -33.11
N PHE A 940 7.90 -11.42 -33.17
CA PHE A 940 6.91 -10.42 -33.60
C PHE A 940 6.55 -9.47 -32.45
N PRO A 941 6.65 -8.14 -32.62
CA PRO A 941 6.40 -7.15 -31.56
C PRO A 941 4.90 -6.94 -31.27
N ASN A 942 4.55 -6.76 -29.99
CA ASN A 942 3.16 -6.53 -29.56
C ASN A 942 2.78 -5.03 -29.56
N ILE A 943 2.75 -4.42 -30.75
CA ILE A 943 2.71 -2.97 -30.96
C ILE A 943 1.55 -2.27 -30.25
N ASP A 944 0.34 -2.84 -30.27
CA ASP A 944 -0.84 -2.20 -29.66
C ASP A 944 -0.76 -2.09 -28.12
N TYR A 945 0.03 -2.94 -27.45
CA TYR A 945 0.03 -3.09 -25.98
C TYR A 945 1.37 -2.76 -25.30
N GLU A 946 2.51 -2.84 -26.01
CA GLU A 946 3.86 -2.70 -25.44
C GLU A 946 4.64 -1.48 -25.99
N GLN A 947 3.92 -0.49 -26.53
CA GLN A 947 4.49 0.72 -27.11
C GLN A 947 4.77 1.83 -26.08
N TYR A 948 5.93 2.46 -26.23
CA TYR A 948 6.37 3.68 -25.56
C TYR A 948 6.28 4.85 -26.54
N ASN A 949 5.62 5.94 -26.14
CA ASN A 949 5.39 7.09 -27.02
C ASN A 949 6.51 8.14 -26.85
N VAL A 950 6.96 8.70 -27.97
CA VAL A 950 8.01 9.73 -28.07
C VAL A 950 7.47 10.95 -28.79
N GLN A 951 7.57 12.12 -28.16
CA GLN A 951 7.07 13.39 -28.68
C GLN A 951 8.12 14.10 -29.56
N PRO A 952 7.73 14.85 -30.62
CA PRO A 952 8.64 15.73 -31.36
C PRO A 952 9.27 16.80 -30.45
N GLY A 953 10.48 17.26 -30.77
CA GLY A 953 11.21 18.25 -29.98
C GLY A 953 11.74 17.72 -28.66
N THR A 954 11.88 16.40 -28.49
CA THR A 954 12.38 15.77 -27.27
C THR A 954 13.57 14.84 -27.49
N ALA A 955 14.41 14.70 -26.46
CA ALA A 955 15.38 13.63 -26.31
C ALA A 955 14.82 12.59 -25.32
N SER A 956 14.34 11.47 -25.85
CA SER A 956 13.86 10.33 -25.08
C SER A 956 14.97 9.30 -24.89
N THR A 957 15.44 9.13 -23.66
CA THR A 957 16.30 8.01 -23.28
C THR A 957 15.44 6.89 -22.72
N ILE A 958 15.50 5.73 -23.37
CA ILE A 958 14.79 4.49 -23.04
C ILE A 958 15.83 3.52 -22.46
N ARG A 959 15.91 3.43 -21.13
CA ARG A 959 16.83 2.51 -20.45
C ARG A 959 16.15 1.16 -20.24
N TYR A 960 16.81 0.06 -20.59
CA TYR A 960 16.26 -1.29 -20.42
C TYR A 960 17.12 -2.19 -19.51
N ARG A 961 16.46 -3.12 -18.83
CA ARG A 961 17.05 -4.19 -18.02
C ARG A 961 16.54 -5.54 -18.52
N PRO A 962 17.41 -6.50 -18.88
CA PRO A 962 16.99 -7.80 -19.40
C PRO A 962 16.58 -8.77 -18.28
N GLU A 963 15.43 -9.42 -18.48
CA GLU A 963 14.88 -10.49 -17.64
C GLU A 963 14.75 -11.76 -18.49
N ARG A 964 15.22 -12.91 -18.00
CA ARG A 964 15.18 -14.22 -18.66
C ARG A 964 14.30 -15.17 -17.84
N PHE A 965 13.17 -15.59 -18.40
CA PHE A 965 12.23 -16.49 -17.72
C PHE A 965 12.38 -17.92 -18.23
N ILE A 966 12.69 -18.84 -17.32
CA ILE A 966 12.82 -20.30 -17.54
C ILE A 966 11.67 -21.00 -16.80
N LYS A 967 10.86 -21.75 -17.54
CA LYS A 967 9.64 -22.41 -17.03
C LYS A 967 9.84 -23.90 -16.77
N TYR A 968 9.15 -24.41 -15.76
CA TYR A 968 9.20 -25.82 -15.39
C TYR A 968 8.23 -26.64 -16.25
N ARG A 969 8.72 -27.76 -16.77
CA ARG A 969 7.93 -28.65 -17.62
C ARG A 969 7.08 -29.59 -16.75
N SER A 970 5.77 -29.35 -16.69
CA SER A 970 4.81 -30.20 -15.98
C SER A 970 3.65 -30.63 -16.90
N PRO A 971 2.97 -31.77 -16.63
CA PRO A 971 1.79 -32.19 -17.40
C PRO A 971 0.63 -31.18 -17.41
N LYS A 972 0.60 -30.21 -16.49
CA LYS A 972 -0.46 -29.18 -16.39
C LYS A 972 -0.09 -27.85 -17.06
N THR A 973 1.19 -27.63 -17.36
CA THR A 973 1.73 -26.33 -17.79
C THR A 973 2.69 -26.45 -18.98
N ASP A 974 2.70 -27.61 -19.66
CA ASP A 974 3.72 -28.08 -20.59
C ASP A 974 4.15 -26.99 -21.59
N CYS A 975 5.39 -26.51 -21.41
CA CYS A 975 6.02 -25.51 -22.26
C CYS A 975 6.78 -26.21 -23.39
N ILE A 976 6.93 -25.53 -24.52
CA ILE A 976 7.70 -26.06 -25.66
C ILE A 976 9.16 -25.63 -25.55
N GLU A 977 10.08 -26.59 -25.65
CA GLU A 977 11.51 -26.35 -25.79
C GLU A 977 11.89 -25.94 -27.22
N ALA A 978 13.00 -25.21 -27.38
CA ALA A 978 13.41 -24.70 -28.69
C ALA A 978 13.67 -25.79 -29.76
N ALA A 979 13.98 -27.02 -29.33
CA ALA A 979 14.16 -28.19 -30.20
C ALA A 979 12.84 -28.92 -30.54
N GLU A 980 11.78 -28.71 -29.76
CA GLU A 980 10.46 -29.32 -29.97
C GLU A 980 9.49 -28.39 -30.71
N LEU A 981 9.87 -27.13 -30.94
CA LEU A 981 9.15 -26.25 -31.87
C LEU A 981 9.04 -26.94 -33.24
N PRO A 982 7.82 -27.20 -33.76
CA PRO A 982 7.67 -27.73 -35.12
C PRO A 982 8.34 -26.79 -36.11
N ALA A 983 8.87 -27.33 -37.22
CA ALA A 983 9.82 -26.69 -38.14
C ALA A 983 9.32 -25.36 -38.78
N ALA A 984 9.29 -24.32 -37.95
CA ALA A 984 8.73 -22.99 -38.13
C ALA A 984 7.36 -22.95 -38.83
N PRO A 985 6.24 -22.75 -38.09
CA PRO A 985 5.15 -21.91 -38.58
C PRO A 985 5.73 -20.51 -38.83
N ARG A 986 6.31 -20.30 -40.01
CA ARG A 986 7.02 -19.08 -40.38
C ARG A 986 6.00 -17.95 -40.46
N ILE A 987 5.95 -17.16 -39.39
CA ILE A 987 5.14 -15.96 -39.27
C ILE A 987 5.53 -15.01 -40.42
N SER A 988 4.76 -15.03 -41.51
CA SER A 988 5.15 -14.46 -42.80
C SER A 988 4.22 -13.33 -43.22
N GLN A 989 4.58 -12.10 -42.86
CA GLN A 989 3.79 -10.94 -43.21
C GLN A 989 4.06 -10.54 -44.68
N ALA A 990 3.01 -10.52 -45.51
CA ALA A 990 3.07 -10.18 -46.93
C ALA A 990 4.09 -10.98 -47.77
N GLY A 991 4.55 -12.14 -47.29
CA GLY A 991 5.54 -12.99 -47.98
C GLY A 991 7.00 -12.54 -47.86
N GLU A 992 7.28 -11.41 -47.20
CA GLU A 992 8.62 -10.78 -47.20
C GLU A 992 9.45 -11.05 -45.93
N THR A 993 8.80 -11.10 -44.76
CA THR A 993 9.49 -11.11 -43.46
C THR A 993 9.05 -12.31 -42.61
N VAL A 994 10.01 -13.03 -42.03
CA VAL A 994 9.78 -14.23 -41.19
C VAL A 994 10.16 -13.95 -39.74
N PHE A 995 9.21 -14.10 -38.82
CA PHE A 995 9.45 -13.94 -37.38
C PHE A 995 9.47 -15.27 -36.61
N ASN A 996 10.15 -15.27 -35.47
CA ASN A 996 10.21 -16.36 -34.51
C ASN A 996 8.90 -16.48 -33.71
N TYR A 997 8.60 -17.69 -33.24
CA TYR A 997 7.38 -18.01 -32.52
C TYR A 997 7.27 -17.30 -31.15
N THR A 998 6.14 -16.62 -30.92
CA THR A 998 5.68 -16.18 -29.60
C THR A 998 4.25 -16.66 -29.35
N TYR A 999 3.90 -16.83 -28.06
CA TYR A 999 2.58 -17.29 -27.65
C TYR A 999 1.47 -16.35 -28.14
N ASP A 1000 1.66 -15.05 -27.97
CA ASP A 1000 0.65 -14.04 -28.25
C ASP A 1000 0.44 -13.86 -29.76
N ALA A 1001 1.51 -13.98 -30.57
CA ALA A 1001 1.40 -14.05 -32.03
C ALA A 1001 0.70 -15.33 -32.52
N CYS A 1002 0.94 -16.48 -31.86
CA CYS A 1002 0.21 -17.72 -32.17
C CYS A 1002 -1.29 -17.59 -31.87
N ILE A 1003 -1.65 -17.01 -30.72
CA ILE A 1003 -3.03 -16.77 -30.30
C ILE A 1003 -3.72 -15.78 -31.24
N ALA A 1004 -3.07 -14.68 -31.60
CA ALA A 1004 -3.60 -13.71 -32.57
C ALA A 1004 -3.78 -14.34 -33.96
N GLN A 1005 -2.83 -15.15 -34.43
CA GLN A 1005 -2.97 -15.92 -35.66
C GLN A 1005 -4.16 -16.89 -35.61
N SER A 1006 -4.32 -17.65 -34.52
CA SER A 1006 -5.42 -18.61 -34.36
C SER A 1006 -6.80 -17.94 -34.34
N ILE A 1007 -6.92 -16.79 -33.68
CA ILE A 1007 -8.13 -15.96 -33.71
C ILE A 1007 -8.39 -15.42 -35.13
N SER A 1008 -7.36 -14.94 -35.82
CA SER A 1008 -7.46 -14.44 -37.20
C SER A 1008 -7.92 -15.53 -38.18
N SER A 1009 -7.35 -16.74 -38.09
CA SER A 1009 -7.76 -17.90 -38.88
C SER A 1009 -9.18 -18.38 -38.56
N PHE A 1010 -9.58 -18.40 -37.28
CA PHE A 1010 -10.93 -18.79 -36.88
C PHE A 1010 -11.98 -17.85 -37.46
N ILE A 1011 -11.76 -16.53 -37.38
CA ILE A 1011 -12.64 -15.50 -37.96
C ILE A 1011 -12.65 -15.61 -39.49
N ALA A 1012 -11.49 -15.85 -40.11
CA ALA A 1012 -11.38 -16.02 -41.56
C ALA A 1012 -12.19 -17.22 -42.08
N HIS A 1013 -12.10 -18.38 -41.43
CA HIS A 1013 -12.88 -19.57 -41.84
C HIS A 1013 -14.38 -19.43 -41.56
N HIS A 1014 -14.78 -18.80 -40.45
CA HIS A 1014 -16.20 -18.67 -40.07
C HIS A 1014 -16.94 -17.51 -40.78
N CYS A 1015 -16.25 -16.40 -41.05
CA CYS A 1015 -16.87 -15.18 -41.58
C CYS A 1015 -16.38 -14.78 -42.98
N ASN A 1016 -15.49 -15.56 -43.59
CA ASN A 1016 -14.86 -15.30 -44.90
C ASN A 1016 -14.18 -13.91 -44.98
N CYS A 1017 -13.64 -13.44 -43.86
CA CYS A 1017 -13.06 -12.11 -43.70
C CYS A 1017 -12.09 -12.03 -42.52
N THR A 1018 -11.23 -11.02 -42.51
CA THR A 1018 -10.23 -10.81 -41.43
C THR A 1018 -10.66 -9.67 -40.48
N SER A 1019 -10.48 -9.86 -39.16
CA SER A 1019 -10.65 -8.76 -38.19
C SER A 1019 -9.56 -7.71 -38.36
N ALA A 1020 -9.86 -6.43 -38.09
CA ALA A 1020 -8.84 -5.38 -38.03
C ALA A 1020 -8.03 -5.37 -36.73
N PHE A 1021 -8.57 -5.94 -35.64
CA PHE A 1021 -8.06 -5.82 -34.25
C PHE A 1021 -7.29 -7.04 -33.74
N HIS A 1022 -7.28 -8.13 -34.51
CA HIS A 1022 -6.51 -9.34 -34.21
C HIS A 1022 -5.43 -9.58 -35.28
N LEU A 1023 -4.83 -8.48 -35.72
CA LEU A 1023 -3.77 -8.46 -36.73
C LEU A 1023 -2.44 -8.11 -36.09
N ASN A 1024 -1.77 -9.12 -35.57
CA ASN A 1024 -0.77 -9.79 -36.41
C ASN A 1024 -0.34 -11.13 -35.77
N PRO A 1025 0.16 -12.07 -36.57
CA PRO A 1025 0.43 -11.98 -38.01
C PRO A 1025 -0.73 -12.45 -38.91
N ARG A 1026 -0.72 -12.01 -40.17
CA ARG A 1026 -1.50 -12.69 -41.22
C ARG A 1026 -0.68 -13.87 -41.79
N PRO A 1027 -1.17 -15.12 -41.74
CA PRO A 1027 -0.59 -16.21 -42.52
C PRO A 1027 -0.87 -16.01 -44.02
N LEU A 1028 -0.12 -16.72 -44.88
CA LEU A 1028 0.03 -16.40 -46.31
C LEU A 1028 -1.25 -16.63 -47.14
N ASP A 1029 -1.99 -17.67 -46.78
CA ASP A 1029 -3.29 -18.09 -47.30
C ASP A 1029 -4.39 -17.04 -47.10
N LEU A 1030 -4.41 -16.36 -45.95
CA LEU A 1030 -5.46 -15.40 -45.59
C LEU A 1030 -5.21 -13.98 -46.11
N GLN A 1031 -4.12 -13.73 -46.85
CA GLN A 1031 -3.77 -12.40 -47.36
C GLN A 1031 -4.70 -11.90 -48.48
N LEU A 1032 -5.44 -12.80 -49.13
CA LEU A 1032 -6.41 -12.48 -50.17
C LEU A 1032 -7.80 -12.11 -49.60
N LEU A 1033 -8.09 -12.46 -48.35
CA LEU A 1033 -9.40 -12.18 -47.74
C LEU A 1033 -9.54 -10.70 -47.37
N PRO A 1034 -10.72 -10.10 -47.59
CA PRO A 1034 -10.97 -8.73 -47.15
C PRO A 1034 -10.98 -8.62 -45.64
N TYR A 1035 -10.85 -7.40 -45.12
CA TYR A 1035 -11.29 -7.14 -43.74
C TYR A 1035 -12.81 -7.26 -43.66
N CYS A 1036 -13.34 -7.68 -42.52
CA CYS A 1036 -14.78 -7.83 -42.30
C CYS A 1036 -15.56 -6.52 -42.53
N SER A 1037 -14.90 -5.39 -42.30
CA SER A 1037 -15.39 -4.02 -42.48
C SER A 1037 -15.19 -3.42 -43.88
N ARG A 1038 -14.80 -4.21 -44.89
CA ARG A 1038 -14.62 -3.72 -46.25
C ARG A 1038 -15.98 -3.47 -46.95
N LEU A 1039 -16.17 -2.22 -47.39
CA LEU A 1039 -17.36 -1.70 -48.08
C LEU A 1039 -17.46 -2.16 -49.55
N ASP A 1040 -16.35 -2.07 -50.29
CA ASP A 1040 -16.30 -2.13 -51.77
C ASP A 1040 -16.69 -3.48 -52.45
N LEU A 1041 -17.23 -4.47 -51.71
CA LEU A 1041 -17.39 -5.85 -52.23
C LEU A 1041 -18.83 -6.30 -52.51
N GLU A 1042 -19.78 -6.07 -51.59
CA GLU A 1042 -21.12 -6.70 -51.64
C GLU A 1042 -22.23 -5.74 -51.21
N GLY A 1043 -21.96 -4.43 -51.28
CA GLY A 1043 -22.88 -3.42 -50.78
C GLY A 1043 -23.08 -3.47 -49.26
N PRO A 1044 -24.10 -2.76 -48.74
CA PRO A 1044 -24.18 -2.47 -47.32
C PRO A 1044 -24.64 -3.66 -46.45
N ASP A 1045 -25.53 -4.52 -46.97
CA ASP A 1045 -26.02 -5.68 -46.20
C ASP A 1045 -24.95 -6.77 -46.03
N GLY A 1046 -24.09 -6.99 -47.04
CA GLY A 1046 -22.94 -7.90 -46.94
C GLY A 1046 -21.89 -7.43 -45.93
N LEU A 1047 -21.71 -6.10 -45.81
CA LEU A 1047 -20.88 -5.49 -44.77
C LEU A 1047 -21.47 -5.76 -43.36
N LEU A 1048 -22.78 -5.60 -43.18
CA LEU A 1048 -23.44 -5.93 -41.92
C LEU A 1048 -23.35 -7.43 -41.59
N ALA A 1049 -23.49 -8.32 -42.57
CA ALA A 1049 -23.35 -9.76 -42.37
C ALA A 1049 -21.94 -10.14 -41.87
N ARG A 1050 -20.88 -9.66 -42.53
CA ARG A 1050 -19.48 -9.92 -42.12
C ARG A 1050 -19.16 -9.36 -40.74
N THR A 1051 -19.53 -8.11 -40.48
CA THR A 1051 -19.26 -7.45 -39.20
C THR A 1051 -20.07 -8.04 -38.05
N ALA A 1052 -21.33 -8.43 -38.27
CA ALA A 1052 -22.14 -9.14 -37.28
C ALA A 1052 -21.61 -10.55 -37.00
N CYS A 1053 -21.12 -11.27 -38.02
CA CYS A 1053 -20.45 -12.55 -37.85
C CYS A 1053 -19.20 -12.40 -36.95
N ALA A 1054 -18.26 -11.53 -37.33
CA ALA A 1054 -17.02 -11.33 -36.58
C ALA A 1054 -17.25 -10.85 -35.13
N ARG A 1055 -18.28 -10.03 -34.91
CA ARG A 1055 -18.69 -9.54 -33.58
C ARG A 1055 -19.38 -10.59 -32.72
N ASN A 1056 -20.08 -11.55 -33.31
CA ASN A 1056 -20.82 -12.59 -32.58
C ASN A 1056 -19.98 -13.84 -32.30
N ILE A 1057 -18.73 -13.89 -32.78
CA ILE A 1057 -17.77 -14.93 -32.39
C ILE A 1057 -17.42 -14.78 -30.91
N SER A 1058 -17.65 -15.86 -30.14
CA SER A 1058 -17.22 -15.95 -28.75
C SER A 1058 -15.71 -16.16 -28.69
N LEU A 1059 -14.94 -15.08 -28.53
CA LEU A 1059 -13.49 -15.16 -28.33
C LEU A 1059 -13.14 -16.02 -27.11
N ASP A 1060 -13.95 -16.00 -26.05
CA ASP A 1060 -13.79 -16.85 -24.86
C ASP A 1060 -13.71 -18.34 -25.22
N ARG A 1061 -14.43 -18.77 -26.26
CA ARG A 1061 -14.41 -20.16 -26.75
C ARG A 1061 -13.07 -20.48 -27.43
N VAL A 1062 -12.59 -19.58 -28.30
CA VAL A 1062 -11.29 -19.72 -28.97
C VAL A 1062 -10.16 -19.70 -27.93
N TYR A 1063 -10.24 -18.82 -26.92
CA TYR A 1063 -9.30 -18.79 -25.81
C TYR A 1063 -9.39 -20.04 -24.90
N SER A 1064 -10.57 -20.64 -24.72
CA SER A 1064 -10.69 -21.89 -23.97
C SER A 1064 -10.12 -23.07 -24.75
N GLU A 1065 -10.49 -23.24 -26.02
CA GLU A 1065 -10.03 -24.35 -26.87
C GLU A 1065 -8.51 -24.30 -27.11
N GLN A 1066 -7.91 -23.10 -27.17
CA GLN A 1066 -6.45 -22.90 -27.23
C GLN A 1066 -5.73 -23.02 -25.87
N ARG A 1067 -6.46 -23.12 -24.74
CA ARG A 1067 -5.90 -23.33 -23.39
C ARG A 1067 -6.12 -24.74 -22.85
N SER A 1068 -7.23 -25.39 -23.21
CA SER A 1068 -7.58 -26.75 -22.77
C SER A 1068 -6.85 -27.81 -23.59
N GLY A 1069 -5.51 -27.76 -23.55
CA GLY A 1069 -4.65 -28.84 -24.05
C GLY A 1069 -4.69 -30.05 -23.13
N SER A 1070 -5.85 -30.71 -23.07
CA SER A 1070 -6.10 -31.94 -22.32
C SER A 1070 -6.32 -33.11 -23.28
N ASP A 1071 -5.68 -34.24 -23.01
CA ASP A 1071 -5.73 -35.43 -23.87
C ASP A 1071 -7.14 -36.04 -23.94
N GLY A 1072 -7.89 -35.68 -24.97
CA GLY A 1072 -9.24 -36.19 -25.26
C GLY A 1072 -9.41 -36.44 -26.75
N GLU A 1073 -9.90 -37.62 -27.12
CA GLU A 1073 -10.02 -38.11 -28.50
C GLU A 1073 -11.22 -37.52 -29.27
N ASP A 1074 -11.48 -36.22 -29.11
CA ASP A 1074 -12.56 -35.51 -29.83
C ASP A 1074 -12.12 -35.15 -31.26
N GLU A 1075 -12.44 -36.03 -32.21
CA GLU A 1075 -12.18 -35.87 -33.67
C GLU A 1075 -12.83 -34.61 -34.29
N ALA A 1076 -13.70 -33.90 -33.56
CA ALA A 1076 -14.31 -32.63 -33.98
C ALA A 1076 -13.33 -31.43 -34.01
N SER A 1077 -12.10 -31.60 -33.49
CA SER A 1077 -11.10 -30.52 -33.27
C SER A 1077 -10.40 -29.99 -34.54
N GLY A 1078 -10.63 -30.58 -35.72
CA GLY A 1078 -9.87 -30.36 -36.96
C GLY A 1078 -9.92 -28.97 -37.63
N GLN A 1079 -10.40 -27.90 -36.96
CA GLN A 1079 -10.52 -26.55 -37.53
C GLN A 1079 -9.59 -25.48 -36.92
N LEU A 1080 -8.96 -25.75 -35.77
CA LEU A 1080 -8.20 -24.73 -35.00
C LEU A 1080 -6.69 -24.95 -34.91
N GLY A 1081 -6.17 -26.02 -35.51
CA GLY A 1081 -4.74 -26.35 -35.51
C GLY A 1081 -4.23 -26.89 -34.16
N GLN A 1082 -2.90 -26.94 -34.00
CA GLN A 1082 -2.27 -27.31 -32.72
C GLN A 1082 -2.43 -26.19 -31.68
N PRO A 1083 -2.62 -26.51 -30.39
CA PRO A 1083 -2.82 -25.50 -29.35
C PRO A 1083 -1.55 -24.69 -29.09
N CYS A 1084 -1.70 -23.36 -29.02
CA CYS A 1084 -0.61 -22.43 -28.74
C CYS A 1084 -0.05 -22.63 -27.32
N ARG A 1085 1.17 -23.17 -27.20
CA ARG A 1085 1.91 -23.30 -25.93
C ARG A 1085 2.95 -22.19 -25.76
N ARG A 1086 3.40 -21.95 -24.52
CA ARG A 1086 4.48 -20.98 -24.24
C ARG A 1086 5.84 -21.64 -24.41
N ARG A 1087 6.86 -20.87 -24.84
CA ARG A 1087 8.26 -21.34 -24.85
C ARG A 1087 8.73 -21.55 -23.41
N CYS A 1088 9.53 -22.60 -23.16
CA CYS A 1088 10.12 -22.81 -21.84
C CYS A 1088 11.13 -21.70 -21.46
N VAL A 1089 11.80 -21.08 -22.44
CA VAL A 1089 12.67 -19.91 -22.24
C VAL A 1089 12.17 -18.75 -23.08
N HIS A 1090 12.05 -17.57 -22.47
CA HIS A 1090 11.74 -16.30 -23.15
C HIS A 1090 12.37 -15.10 -22.44
N TRP A 1091 12.58 -14.02 -23.17
CA TRP A 1091 13.13 -12.77 -22.63
C TRP A 1091 12.05 -11.70 -22.45
N ARG A 1092 12.24 -10.86 -21.44
CA ARG A 1092 11.48 -9.61 -21.22
C ARG A 1092 12.47 -8.48 -20.99
N TYR A 1093 12.06 -7.26 -21.35
CA TYR A 1093 12.86 -6.06 -21.13
C TYR A 1093 12.07 -5.10 -20.24
N LEU A 1094 12.53 -4.90 -19.00
CA LEU A 1094 11.95 -3.89 -18.10
C LEU A 1094 12.51 -2.52 -18.47
N VAL A 1095 11.65 -1.52 -18.64
CA VAL A 1095 12.01 -0.23 -19.25
C VAL A 1095 11.77 0.96 -18.32
N GLU A 1096 12.72 1.88 -18.31
CA GLU A 1096 12.69 3.19 -17.64
C GLU A 1096 12.86 4.28 -18.71
N GLN A 1097 11.82 5.09 -18.96
CA GLN A 1097 11.85 6.19 -19.94
C GLN A 1097 12.10 7.54 -19.25
N SER A 1098 13.01 8.35 -19.81
CA SER A 1098 13.22 9.74 -19.42
C SER A 1098 13.22 10.65 -20.65
N ASN A 1099 12.47 11.75 -20.61
CA ASN A 1099 12.29 12.67 -21.73
C ASN A 1099 12.78 14.07 -21.33
N CYS A 1100 13.66 14.66 -22.14
CA CYS A 1100 14.11 16.05 -22.00
C CYS A 1100 13.71 16.86 -23.25
N GLY A 1101 13.60 18.18 -23.16
CA GLY A 1101 13.47 19.03 -24.35
C GLY A 1101 14.75 18.97 -25.20
N TRP A 1102 14.61 18.88 -26.53
CA TRP A 1102 15.76 18.82 -27.45
C TRP A 1102 15.46 19.51 -28.78
N ARG A 1103 16.35 20.41 -29.19
CA ARG A 1103 16.33 21.07 -30.51
C ARG A 1103 17.73 20.99 -31.12
N PRO A 1104 17.91 20.37 -32.30
CA PRO A 1104 19.22 20.27 -32.94
C PRO A 1104 19.76 21.65 -33.35
N GLY A 1105 20.99 21.96 -32.93
CA GLY A 1105 21.65 23.22 -33.23
C GLY A 1105 22.04 23.37 -34.71
N ALA A 1106 22.34 24.60 -35.15
CA ALA A 1106 22.63 24.90 -36.56
C ALA A 1106 23.72 23.98 -37.19
N THR A 1107 24.77 23.63 -36.43
CA THR A 1107 25.82 22.71 -36.89
C THR A 1107 25.32 21.27 -37.05
N GLN A 1108 24.45 20.79 -36.15
CA GLN A 1108 23.82 19.47 -36.24
C GLN A 1108 22.84 19.42 -37.42
N MET A 1109 22.04 20.48 -37.62
CA MET A 1109 21.17 20.61 -38.79
C MET A 1109 21.97 20.68 -40.10
N ALA A 1110 23.14 21.30 -40.10
CA ALA A 1110 24.04 21.29 -41.26
C ALA A 1110 24.66 19.89 -41.52
N GLN A 1111 24.96 19.13 -40.48
CA GLN A 1111 25.45 17.75 -40.60
C GLN A 1111 24.37 16.79 -41.11
N LEU A 1112 23.16 16.85 -40.54
CA LEU A 1112 21.99 16.10 -41.00
C LEU A 1112 21.66 16.40 -42.47
N ARG A 1113 21.69 17.69 -42.87
CA ARG A 1113 21.53 18.09 -44.27
C ARG A 1113 22.63 17.48 -45.15
N ARG A 1114 23.91 17.60 -44.77
CA ARG A 1114 25.04 17.06 -45.54
C ARG A 1114 24.91 15.55 -45.78
N GLN A 1115 24.61 14.76 -44.74
CA GLN A 1115 24.40 13.31 -44.88
C GLN A 1115 23.20 12.99 -45.80
N ARG A 1116 22.09 13.72 -45.67
CA ARG A 1116 20.91 13.58 -46.55
C ARG A 1116 21.23 13.91 -48.02
N THR A 1117 22.17 14.83 -48.29
CA THR A 1117 22.55 15.28 -49.64
C THR A 1117 23.75 14.55 -50.25
N GLY A 1118 24.42 13.63 -49.56
CA GLY A 1118 25.69 13.09 -50.08
C GLY A 1118 26.27 11.86 -49.38
N GLN A 1119 26.16 10.72 -50.07
CA GLN A 1119 26.86 9.44 -49.84
C GLN A 1119 26.53 8.73 -48.50
N ARG A 1120 26.12 7.46 -48.47
CA ARG A 1120 25.95 6.40 -49.49
C ARG A 1120 24.60 5.70 -49.30
N PRO A 1121 24.12 4.86 -50.24
CA PRO A 1121 22.94 4.04 -49.99
C PRO A 1121 23.19 3.07 -48.83
N LEU A 1122 22.22 2.97 -47.92
CA LEU A 1122 21.89 1.67 -47.32
C LEU A 1122 21.28 0.84 -48.45
N ASP A 1123 21.78 -0.38 -48.69
CA ASP A 1123 21.44 -1.19 -49.87
C ASP A 1123 19.96 -1.64 -49.87
N TYR A 1124 19.07 -0.77 -50.38
CA TYR A 1124 17.75 -1.14 -50.90
C TYR A 1124 17.32 -0.22 -52.05
N VAL A 1125 16.49 -0.75 -52.95
CA VAL A 1125 16.42 -0.35 -54.37
C VAL A 1125 15.34 0.70 -54.67
N GLU A 1126 15.65 1.57 -55.65
CA GLU A 1126 14.76 2.46 -56.45
C GLU A 1126 13.74 3.37 -55.74
N LEU A 1127 14.07 4.66 -55.71
CA LEU A 1127 13.11 5.76 -55.50
C LEU A 1127 13.44 6.93 -56.42
N GLU A 1128 12.51 7.25 -57.33
CA GLU A 1128 12.57 8.41 -58.22
C GLU A 1128 12.25 9.74 -57.49
N GLU A 1129 12.85 10.80 -58.04
CA GLU A 1129 12.59 12.25 -57.88
C GLU A 1129 12.55 12.87 -56.47
N GLU A 1130 13.23 14.02 -56.38
CA GLU A 1130 13.44 14.79 -55.16
C GLU A 1130 12.29 15.76 -54.89
N ALA A 1131 12.00 16.00 -53.62
CA ALA A 1131 11.29 17.18 -53.17
C ALA A 1131 12.00 17.72 -51.92
N GLU A 1132 12.61 18.90 -52.01
CA GLU A 1132 13.25 19.58 -50.88
C GLU A 1132 12.22 20.09 -49.87
N VAL A 1133 11.64 19.17 -49.08
CA VAL A 1133 10.91 19.52 -47.87
C VAL A 1133 11.92 19.74 -46.75
N GLY A 1134 12.12 21.00 -46.38
CA GLY A 1134 12.95 21.41 -45.26
C GLY A 1134 12.30 21.01 -43.94
N LEU A 1135 12.83 19.99 -43.28
CA LEU A 1135 12.39 19.55 -41.95
C LEU A 1135 12.67 20.64 -40.89
N PRO A 1136 11.64 21.12 -40.17
CA PRO A 1136 11.82 21.96 -38.98
C PRO A 1136 12.58 21.24 -37.87
N ALA A 1137 13.27 22.00 -37.02
CA ALA A 1137 14.00 21.42 -35.88
C ALA A 1137 13.06 20.85 -34.80
N ASP A 1138 11.83 21.37 -34.71
CA ASP A 1138 10.79 20.94 -33.76
C ASP A 1138 10.12 19.61 -34.14
N ASP A 1139 10.16 19.22 -35.42
CA ASP A 1139 9.58 17.95 -35.90
C ASP A 1139 10.52 16.74 -35.68
N LEU A 1140 11.67 16.95 -35.02
CA LEU A 1140 12.69 15.92 -34.81
C LEU A 1140 12.72 15.45 -33.34
N ALA A 1141 12.97 14.17 -33.13
CA ALA A 1141 13.18 13.58 -31.81
C ALA A 1141 14.51 12.80 -31.77
N LEU A 1142 15.20 12.86 -30.63
CA LEU A 1142 16.39 12.06 -30.35
C LEU A 1142 15.98 10.87 -29.46
N VAL A 1143 16.13 9.65 -29.96
CA VAL A 1143 15.78 8.42 -29.24
C VAL A 1143 17.05 7.65 -28.91
N THR A 1144 17.36 7.52 -27.61
CA THR A 1144 18.50 6.75 -27.12
C THR A 1144 18.02 5.51 -26.38
N VAL A 1145 18.08 4.35 -27.01
CA VAL A 1145 17.85 3.05 -26.34
C VAL A 1145 19.16 2.60 -25.72
N ALA A 1146 19.19 2.41 -24.40
CA ALA A 1146 20.42 2.12 -23.65
C ALA A 1146 20.22 0.99 -22.64
N ARG A 1147 21.26 0.17 -22.42
CA ARG A 1147 21.25 -0.84 -21.36
C ARG A 1147 21.46 -0.15 -20.00
N ALA A 1148 20.56 -0.37 -19.05
CA ALA A 1148 20.66 0.19 -17.70
C ALA A 1148 21.82 -0.44 -16.90
N THR A 1149 21.97 -1.76 -17.00
CA THR A 1149 22.95 -2.57 -16.26
C THR A 1149 23.39 -3.77 -17.09
N TYR A 1150 24.66 -4.20 -16.99
CA TYR A 1150 25.14 -5.50 -17.50
C TYR A 1150 24.76 -6.68 -16.58
N MET A 1151 23.59 -6.61 -15.95
CA MET A 1151 23.03 -7.67 -15.12
C MET A 1151 21.76 -8.16 -15.79
N THR A 1152 21.66 -9.47 -16.00
CA THR A 1152 20.42 -10.15 -16.40
C THR A 1152 19.77 -10.73 -15.14
N LEU A 1153 18.47 -10.53 -14.97
CA LEU A 1153 17.70 -11.24 -13.95
C LEU A 1153 17.20 -12.55 -14.56
N GLU A 1154 17.59 -13.70 -13.99
CA GLU A 1154 17.06 -15.00 -14.39
C GLU A 1154 15.97 -15.43 -13.42
N HIS A 1155 14.79 -15.78 -13.93
CA HIS A 1155 13.65 -16.27 -13.17
C HIS A 1155 13.39 -17.72 -13.54
N SER A 1156 13.68 -18.66 -12.64
CA SER A 1156 13.68 -20.10 -12.90
C SER A 1156 12.62 -20.82 -12.05
N GLU A 1157 11.67 -21.51 -12.70
CA GLU A 1157 10.64 -22.29 -12.01
C GLU A 1157 11.20 -23.65 -11.55
N GLN A 1158 11.02 -23.97 -10.26
CA GLN A 1158 11.49 -25.21 -9.62
C GLN A 1158 10.34 -25.91 -8.88
N PRO A 1159 10.28 -27.26 -8.81
CA PRO A 1159 9.19 -27.98 -8.16
C PRO A 1159 9.28 -27.89 -6.62
N VAL A 1160 8.17 -27.55 -5.96
CA VAL A 1160 8.10 -27.33 -4.50
C VAL A 1160 8.29 -28.62 -3.70
N ILE A 1161 7.88 -29.76 -4.25
CA ILE A 1161 8.13 -31.09 -3.66
C ILE A 1161 8.87 -31.95 -4.69
N THR A 1162 10.14 -32.24 -4.41
CA THR A 1162 10.90 -33.26 -5.13
C THR A 1162 10.50 -34.66 -4.66
N LEU A 1163 10.75 -35.68 -5.49
CA LEU A 1163 10.47 -37.08 -5.13
C LEU A 1163 11.18 -37.51 -3.84
N SER A 1164 12.40 -37.04 -3.60
CA SER A 1164 13.14 -37.28 -2.35
C SER A 1164 12.49 -36.59 -1.14
N ALA A 1165 11.98 -35.36 -1.29
CA ALA A 1165 11.25 -34.66 -0.24
C ALA A 1165 9.92 -35.36 0.10
N LEU A 1166 9.18 -35.86 -0.89
CA LEU A 1166 7.95 -36.64 -0.67
C LEU A 1166 8.23 -37.91 0.15
N LEU A 1167 9.22 -38.71 -0.26
CA LEU A 1167 9.60 -39.94 0.44
C LEU A 1167 10.06 -39.67 1.89
N SER A 1168 10.84 -38.60 2.09
CA SER A 1168 11.27 -38.14 3.42
C SER A 1168 10.07 -37.76 4.32
N ARG A 1169 9.15 -36.93 3.82
CA ARG A 1169 7.94 -36.50 4.55
C ARG A 1169 7.04 -37.68 4.91
N LEU A 1170 6.80 -38.62 3.97
CA LEU A 1170 6.01 -39.82 4.23
C LEU A 1170 6.65 -40.71 5.32
N GLY A 1171 7.97 -40.89 5.30
CA GLY A 1171 8.69 -41.59 6.36
C GLY A 1171 8.56 -40.92 7.74
N GLY A 1172 8.63 -39.59 7.78
CA GLY A 1172 8.41 -38.80 9.00
C GLY A 1172 7.01 -39.01 9.60
N VAL A 1173 5.95 -38.94 8.79
CA VAL A 1173 4.57 -39.17 9.25
C VAL A 1173 4.36 -40.61 9.73
N GLY A 1174 4.95 -41.61 9.07
CA GLY A 1174 4.93 -43.01 9.51
C GLY A 1174 5.58 -43.22 10.88
N SER A 1175 6.75 -42.61 11.10
CA SER A 1175 7.48 -42.64 12.37
C SER A 1175 6.72 -41.96 13.51
N LEU A 1176 6.10 -40.80 13.25
CA LEU A 1176 5.35 -40.05 14.26
C LEU A 1176 4.07 -40.79 14.72
N THR A 1177 3.27 -41.28 13.77
CA THR A 1177 1.93 -41.84 14.02
C THR A 1177 1.97 -43.20 14.74
N LEU A 1178 2.48 -44.24 14.06
CA LEU A 1178 2.49 -45.62 14.56
C LEU A 1178 3.89 -46.09 14.97
N GLY A 1179 4.93 -45.28 14.81
CA GLY A 1179 6.31 -45.73 14.98
C GLY A 1179 6.79 -46.60 13.82
N VAL A 1180 6.32 -46.33 12.59
CA VAL A 1180 6.79 -47.05 11.40
C VAL A 1180 8.22 -46.61 11.09
N THR A 1181 9.18 -47.38 11.57
CA THR A 1181 10.62 -47.22 11.31
C THR A 1181 11.13 -48.37 10.42
N LEU A 1182 12.41 -48.30 10.03
CA LEU A 1182 13.07 -49.41 9.33
C LEU A 1182 13.05 -50.71 10.15
N THR A 1183 12.98 -50.64 11.49
CA THR A 1183 12.81 -51.79 12.39
C THR A 1183 11.53 -52.57 12.08
N VAL A 1184 10.41 -51.87 11.87
CA VAL A 1184 9.13 -52.51 11.51
C VAL A 1184 9.22 -53.22 10.15
N ALA A 1185 10.00 -52.68 9.20
CA ALA A 1185 10.23 -53.36 7.93
C ALA A 1185 11.01 -54.68 8.12
N PHE A 1186 12.04 -54.70 8.97
CA PHE A 1186 12.74 -55.94 9.33
C PHE A 1186 11.83 -56.94 10.07
N GLU A 1187 11.00 -56.50 11.02
CA GLU A 1187 10.02 -57.36 11.71
C GLU A 1187 9.00 -57.99 10.74
N LEU A 1188 8.57 -57.24 9.71
CA LEU A 1188 7.66 -57.74 8.67
C LEU A 1188 8.34 -58.74 7.73
N VAL A 1189 9.62 -58.54 7.39
CA VAL A 1189 10.42 -59.51 6.62
C VAL A 1189 10.67 -60.77 7.43
N GLU A 1190 10.98 -60.65 8.73
CA GLU A 1190 11.11 -61.79 9.65
C GLU A 1190 9.78 -62.57 9.76
N LEU A 1191 8.65 -61.88 9.93
CA LEU A 1191 7.32 -62.50 9.95
C LEU A 1191 7.03 -63.27 8.65
N ALA A 1192 7.35 -62.70 7.49
CA ALA A 1192 7.18 -63.37 6.19
C ALA A 1192 8.08 -64.61 6.07
N PHE A 1193 9.34 -64.50 6.48
CA PHE A 1193 10.31 -65.60 6.49
C PHE A 1193 9.90 -66.74 7.43
N LEU A 1194 9.40 -66.43 8.63
CA LEU A 1194 8.87 -67.40 9.60
C LEU A 1194 7.59 -68.09 9.13
N GLN A 1195 6.74 -67.42 8.33
CA GLN A 1195 5.58 -68.05 7.69
C GLN A 1195 5.99 -68.98 6.54
N LEU A 1196 7.01 -68.61 5.75
CA LEU A 1196 7.56 -69.46 4.68
C LEU A 1196 8.23 -70.73 5.24
N LEU A 1197 8.99 -70.63 6.33
CA LEU A 1197 9.74 -71.74 6.93
C LEU A 1197 8.89 -72.83 7.61
N ARG A 1198 7.58 -72.62 7.82
CA ARG A 1198 6.70 -73.55 8.55
C ARG A 1198 5.62 -74.23 7.70
N LEU A 1199 5.77 -74.21 6.37
CA LEU A 1199 4.99 -75.05 5.46
C LEU A 1199 5.46 -76.52 5.53
N PRO A 1200 4.57 -77.49 5.77
CA PRO A 1200 4.93 -78.91 5.63
C PRO A 1200 5.32 -79.23 4.19
N ALA A 1201 6.41 -79.97 4.01
CA ALA A 1201 6.90 -80.35 2.69
C ALA A 1201 5.91 -81.28 1.96
N ALA A 1202 5.28 -80.77 0.91
CA ALA A 1202 4.46 -81.52 -0.03
C ALA A 1202 4.74 -81.02 -1.45
N ALA A 1203 4.93 -81.94 -2.40
CA ALA A 1203 5.21 -81.67 -3.81
C ALA A 1203 6.50 -80.85 -4.10
N ALA A 1204 7.65 -81.39 -3.69
CA ALA A 1204 8.82 -81.30 -4.57
C ALA A 1204 8.62 -82.27 -5.75
N GLY A 1205 8.89 -81.83 -6.99
CA GLY A 1205 8.75 -82.67 -8.18
C GLY A 1205 9.25 -81.97 -9.46
N ALA A 1206 10.13 -82.66 -10.21
CA ALA A 1206 10.94 -82.17 -11.33
C ALA A 1206 11.92 -81.01 -10.95
N ALA A 1207 13.25 -81.08 -11.06
CA ALA A 1207 14.21 -81.81 -11.92
C ALA A 1207 14.36 -81.23 -13.35
N VAL A 1208 15.55 -81.07 -13.95
CA VAL A 1208 16.96 -80.87 -13.46
C VAL A 1208 17.86 -80.49 -14.67
N ASN A 1209 19.13 -80.11 -14.45
CA ASN A 1209 20.21 -79.75 -15.41
C ASN A 1209 20.28 -78.28 -15.87
N SER A 1210 21.45 -77.64 -16.00
CA SER A 1210 22.84 -78.05 -15.64
C SER A 1210 23.82 -76.86 -15.60
N THR A 1211 24.90 -76.97 -14.80
CA THR A 1211 26.25 -76.32 -14.92
C THR A 1211 26.35 -74.79 -15.06
N ASP A 1212 27.17 -74.02 -14.31
CA ASP A 1212 28.06 -74.22 -13.15
C ASP A 1212 28.41 -72.80 -12.58
N GLY A 1213 29.15 -72.54 -11.49
CA GLY A 1213 29.97 -73.42 -10.62
C GLY A 1213 30.49 -72.72 -9.34
N LEU A 1214 31.80 -72.43 -9.26
CA LEU A 1214 32.57 -72.09 -8.02
C LEU A 1214 33.70 -71.04 -8.28
N PRO A 1215 34.40 -70.44 -7.28
CA PRO A 1215 34.56 -70.88 -5.87
C PRO A 1215 34.45 -69.83 -4.73
N LEU A 1216 34.48 -70.35 -3.50
CA LEU A 1216 34.42 -69.65 -2.21
C LEU A 1216 35.76 -69.02 -1.73
N ARG A 1217 35.69 -68.11 -0.73
CA ARG A 1217 36.36 -68.35 0.59
C ARG A 1217 35.77 -67.51 1.75
N ARG A 1218 36.36 -67.64 2.95
CA ARG A 1218 35.77 -67.36 4.29
C ARG A 1218 36.54 -66.30 5.12
N PRO A 1219 35.96 -65.77 6.22
CA PRO A 1219 36.49 -64.64 7.00
C PRO A 1219 37.37 -65.03 8.22
N PRO A 1220 37.95 -64.03 8.90
CA PRO A 1220 37.80 -63.80 10.35
C PRO A 1220 37.04 -62.46 10.61
N ALA A 1221 36.38 -62.14 11.73
CA ALA A 1221 36.38 -62.58 13.14
C ALA A 1221 37.17 -61.68 14.12
N ASP A 1222 36.41 -61.13 15.08
CA ASP A 1222 36.73 -60.67 16.44
C ASP A 1222 37.59 -59.42 16.73
N THR A 1223 37.14 -58.67 17.76
CA THR A 1223 37.84 -57.65 18.58
C THR A 1223 38.30 -56.34 17.90
N ALA A 1224 38.47 -55.21 18.61
CA ALA A 1224 37.86 -54.68 19.84
C ALA A 1224 38.22 -53.18 19.99
N ASP A 1225 37.54 -52.50 20.92
CA ASP A 1225 37.97 -51.32 21.70
C ASP A 1225 38.40 -49.99 21.03
N GLU A 1226 37.84 -48.93 21.63
CA GLU A 1226 38.44 -47.63 22.02
C GLU A 1226 39.06 -46.60 21.03
N ALA A 1227 38.74 -45.34 21.36
CA ALA A 1227 39.58 -44.13 21.32
C ALA A 1227 39.81 -43.36 20.00
N ASP A 1228 39.20 -42.17 19.99
CA ASP A 1228 39.85 -40.85 19.92
C ASP A 1228 40.57 -40.32 18.66
N GLU A 1229 39.97 -39.22 18.20
CA GLU A 1229 40.59 -37.95 17.78
C GLU A 1229 41.38 -37.80 16.46
N ASP A 1230 41.27 -36.55 15.96
CA ASP A 1230 42.05 -35.84 14.95
C ASP A 1230 42.32 -36.45 13.56
N GLY A 1231 42.21 -35.60 12.53
CA GLY A 1231 42.95 -35.88 11.29
C GLY A 1231 42.67 -35.17 9.98
N THR A 1232 42.04 -33.98 9.94
CA THR A 1232 42.15 -32.99 8.83
C THR A 1232 41.89 -33.41 7.36
N ALA A 1233 40.99 -32.67 6.70
CA ALA A 1233 41.06 -32.21 5.30
C ALA A 1233 40.97 -33.20 4.12
N GLY A 1234 40.04 -32.92 3.19
CA GLY A 1234 40.04 -33.50 1.84
C GLY A 1234 38.77 -33.20 1.03
N SER A 1235 38.88 -32.32 0.02
CA SER A 1235 38.05 -32.19 -1.20
C SER A 1235 36.53 -32.46 -1.16
N GLU A 1236 35.76 -31.39 -1.39
CA GLU A 1236 34.78 -31.26 -2.49
C GLU A 1236 33.94 -32.50 -2.91
N ILE A 1237 32.63 -32.47 -2.61
CA ILE A 1237 31.53 -32.22 -3.58
C ILE A 1237 30.22 -31.97 -2.81
#